data_AF-A0A662X5Y5-F1
#
_entry.id   AF-A0A662X5Y5-F1
#
_cell.length_a   1.000
_cell.length_b   1.000
_cell.length_c   1.000
_cell.angle_alpha   90.00
_cell.angle_beta   90.00
_cell.angle_gamma   90.00
#
_symmetry.space_group_name_H-M   'P 1'
#
loop_
_entity.id
_entity.type
_entity.pdbx_description
1 polymer ?
#
loop_
_entity_poly.entity_id
_entity_poly.type
_entity_poly.pdbx_seq_one_letter_code
_entity_poly.pdbx_strand_id
1 'polypeptide(L)'
;MATEVDHSNPITLSRFILAEKEIQGNSDLSVLFSSIELACKVIASAVRRAGLTGLYGLDGSENATGDQVKKLDVLSNSIFINSLKDILQPGNQLVAAGYCMYGSSTQLVLTWGNGVHCFTLDPTIGAFMLSQKNIRIPDEPKAIYSCNEGNYAHWDRPTKAFVDECKTKPTPYNARYVGSMVSDVHRTILYGGIYLYPGSDKSKDGKLRLLYEGNPMSFIMEQAGGMSTTGTERVLDLVPKRAQPLWVFAATPSNFKPKPQQNPVIPDFVPSVTLVRPSILFTRRFAAAHRSFCFRRCYSPPVASYYQSIMATEVDHSNPITLSRFILAEKDIQGNSDLSVLFSSIELACKVIASAVRRAGLTGLYGLDGSENATGDQVKKLDVLSNDIFINSLKVMVSEEEEKPIVVDNDSSGTKYCIAFDPLDGSSNIDCNVSTGTIFAIYQRNPDSEGGIQDILQQGKHLVAAGYCMYGSSTQLVLTWGNGVHCFTLDPTIGAFMLSQKNIRIPDEPKTIYSCNEGNYAHWDRPTKAFVDECKTKPTPYNARYVGSMVSDVHRTILYGGIYLYPGSDKSKDGKLRLLYEGNPMSFIMEQAGGMSTTGTERVLDLVPTDIHQRSPIFLGCKRDVQRVIDLYKEYSK
;
A
#
# COMPACT_ATOMS: atom_id res chain seq x y z
N MET A 1 -12.72 -18.35 -15.07
CA MET A 1 -12.90 -18.06 -13.64
C MET A 1 -12.25 -19.17 -12.81
N ALA A 2 -11.71 -18.87 -11.63
CA ALA A 2 -11.15 -19.89 -10.73
C ALA A 2 -12.23 -20.93 -10.35
N THR A 3 -11.83 -22.18 -10.12
CA THR A 3 -12.77 -23.21 -9.66
C THR A 3 -13.20 -22.89 -8.23
N GLU A 4 -14.51 -22.90 -7.97
CA GLU A 4 -15.08 -22.62 -6.66
C GLU A 4 -14.49 -23.58 -5.61
N VAL A 5 -14.00 -23.02 -4.49
CA VAL A 5 -13.39 -23.80 -3.42
C VAL A 5 -14.48 -24.17 -2.42
N ASP A 6 -14.58 -25.45 -2.08
CA ASP A 6 -15.48 -25.92 -1.04
C ASP A 6 -14.99 -25.44 0.33
N HIS A 7 -15.62 -24.36 0.83
CA HIS A 7 -15.31 -23.79 2.14
C HIS A 7 -15.71 -24.71 3.32
N SER A 8 -16.49 -25.77 3.09
CA SER A 8 -16.84 -26.75 4.13
C SER A 8 -15.75 -27.80 4.39
N ASN A 9 -14.81 -27.98 3.45
CA ASN A 9 -13.66 -28.88 3.57
C ASN A 9 -12.35 -28.10 3.37
N PRO A 10 -11.89 -27.35 4.38
CA PRO A 10 -10.67 -26.55 4.27
C PRO A 10 -9.43 -27.39 3.97
N ILE A 11 -8.64 -26.98 2.97
CA ILE A 11 -7.42 -27.67 2.54
C ILE A 11 -6.21 -26.77 2.83
N THR A 12 -5.28 -27.25 3.65
CA THR A 12 -4.00 -26.58 3.89
C THR A 12 -3.05 -26.76 2.70
N LEU A 13 -2.09 -25.84 2.52
CA LEU A 13 -1.05 -25.96 1.50
C LEU A 13 -0.32 -27.31 1.59
N SER A 14 0.07 -27.74 2.80
CA SER A 14 0.75 -29.01 3.00
C SER A 14 -0.11 -30.20 2.59
N ARG A 15 -1.41 -30.20 2.91
CA ARG A 15 -2.36 -31.25 2.49
C ARG A 15 -2.56 -31.24 0.98
N PHE A 16 -2.60 -30.07 0.36
CA PHE A 16 -2.73 -29.91 -1.09
C PHE A 16 -1.51 -30.50 -1.80
N ILE A 17 -0.31 -30.09 -1.40
CA ILE A 17 0.96 -30.58 -1.97
C ILE A 17 1.07 -32.10 -1.84
N LEU A 18 0.73 -32.66 -0.67
CA LEU A 18 0.76 -34.11 -0.45
C LEU A 18 -0.24 -34.89 -1.31
N ALA A 19 -1.31 -34.25 -1.80
CA ALA A 19 -2.30 -34.88 -2.67
C ALA A 19 -1.94 -34.81 -4.17
N GLU A 20 -1.00 -33.94 -4.55
CA GLU A 20 -0.61 -33.72 -5.95
C GLU A 20 0.36 -34.79 -6.43
N LYS A 21 -0.09 -35.59 -7.41
CA LYS A 21 0.66 -36.75 -7.93
C LYS A 21 2.03 -36.41 -8.49
N GLU A 22 2.19 -35.22 -9.07
CA GLU A 22 3.45 -34.74 -9.66
C GLU A 22 4.48 -34.37 -8.59
N ILE A 23 4.02 -34.06 -7.38
CA ILE A 23 4.88 -33.77 -6.22
C ILE A 23 5.05 -35.04 -5.36
N GLN A 24 4.05 -35.93 -5.34
CA GLN A 24 4.11 -37.25 -4.72
C GLN A 24 5.24 -38.09 -5.34
N GLY A 25 6.39 -38.09 -4.67
CA GLY A 25 7.60 -38.81 -5.10
C GLY A 25 8.86 -37.94 -5.18
N ASN A 26 8.70 -36.61 -5.13
CA ASN A 26 9.82 -35.67 -5.07
C ASN A 26 9.91 -35.05 -3.65
N SER A 27 10.65 -35.73 -2.77
CA SER A 27 10.86 -35.28 -1.39
C SER A 27 11.48 -33.89 -1.31
N ASP A 28 12.38 -33.57 -2.24
CA ASP A 28 13.12 -32.30 -2.24
C ASP A 28 12.19 -31.12 -2.55
N LEU A 29 11.28 -31.29 -3.51
CA LEU A 29 10.28 -30.28 -3.86
C LEU A 29 9.28 -30.04 -2.71
N SER A 30 8.88 -31.11 -2.01
CA SER A 30 8.01 -31.01 -0.83
C SER A 30 8.67 -30.25 0.33
N VAL A 31 9.96 -30.50 0.59
CA VAL A 31 10.75 -29.79 1.61
C VAL A 31 10.95 -28.32 1.22
N LEU A 32 11.18 -28.04 -0.07
CA LEU A 32 11.31 -26.69 -0.58
C LEU A 32 10.04 -25.88 -0.37
N PHE A 33 8.86 -26.42 -0.74
CA PHE A 33 7.60 -25.73 -0.51
C PHE A 33 7.33 -25.49 0.98
N SER A 34 7.62 -26.45 1.85
CA SER A 34 7.50 -26.26 3.31
C SER A 34 8.40 -25.13 3.81
N SER A 35 9.62 -25.00 3.25
CA SER A 35 10.55 -23.94 3.61
C SER A 35 10.07 -22.57 3.12
N ILE A 36 9.54 -22.50 1.89
CA ILE A 36 8.92 -21.29 1.33
C ILE A 36 7.72 -20.87 2.18
N GLU A 37 6.88 -21.83 2.59
CA GLU A 37 5.72 -21.58 3.45
C GLU A 37 6.15 -20.91 4.76
N LEU A 38 7.15 -21.48 5.45
CA LEU A 38 7.69 -20.93 6.69
C LEU A 38 8.28 -19.52 6.48
N ALA A 39 9.10 -19.34 5.44
CA ALA A 39 9.67 -18.05 5.09
C ALA A 39 8.58 -16.98 4.88
N CYS A 40 7.52 -17.33 4.14
CA CYS A 40 6.41 -16.41 3.89
C CYS A 40 5.65 -16.05 5.17
N LYS A 41 5.48 -16.99 6.12
CA LYS A 41 4.87 -16.71 7.43
C LYS A 41 5.72 -15.76 8.27
N VAL A 42 7.03 -15.96 8.29
CA VAL A 42 7.98 -15.11 9.02
C VAL A 42 7.96 -13.68 8.45
N ILE A 43 8.04 -13.54 7.13
CA ILE A 43 7.99 -12.23 6.47
C ILE A 43 6.64 -11.57 6.69
N ALA A 44 5.52 -12.32 6.58
CA ALA A 44 4.20 -11.78 6.87
C ALA A 44 4.12 -11.21 8.29
N SER A 45 4.62 -11.93 9.30
CA SER A 45 4.66 -11.47 10.69
C SER A 45 5.46 -10.16 10.84
N ALA A 46 6.62 -10.07 10.16
CA ALA A 46 7.46 -8.87 10.18
C ALA A 46 6.81 -7.67 9.48
N VAL A 47 6.25 -7.87 8.28
CA VAL A 47 5.59 -6.82 7.48
C VAL A 47 4.42 -6.21 8.24
N ARG A 48 3.62 -7.02 8.93
CA ARG A 48 2.43 -6.56 9.67
C ARG A 48 2.77 -5.63 10.83
N ARG A 49 3.96 -5.79 11.41
CA ARG A 49 4.47 -4.96 12.52
C ARG A 49 5.54 -3.96 12.08
N ALA A 50 5.77 -3.76 10.78
CA ALA A 50 6.90 -2.96 10.30
C ALA A 50 6.90 -1.51 10.83
N GLY A 51 5.71 -0.91 11.03
CA GLY A 51 5.55 0.41 11.64
C GLY A 51 5.82 0.47 13.15
N LEU A 52 5.89 -0.69 13.82
CA LEU A 52 6.13 -0.82 15.25
C LEU A 52 7.57 -1.25 15.57
N THR A 53 8.29 -1.79 14.58
CA THR A 53 9.62 -2.37 14.75
C THR A 53 10.73 -1.62 14.01
N GLY A 54 10.43 -0.43 13.48
CA GLY A 54 11.43 0.39 12.75
C GLY A 54 11.95 -0.27 11.47
N LEU A 55 11.21 -1.23 10.90
CA LEU A 55 11.57 -1.96 9.68
C LEU A 55 11.24 -1.18 8.39
N TYR A 56 10.60 -0.03 8.50
CA TYR A 56 10.48 0.91 7.39
C TYR A 56 11.81 1.64 7.13
N GLY A 57 12.00 2.04 5.86
CA GLY A 57 13.16 2.80 5.43
C GLY A 57 14.30 1.97 4.84
N LEU A 58 15.43 2.66 4.61
CA LEU A 58 16.64 2.10 4.03
C LEU A 58 17.49 1.42 5.10
N ASP A 59 18.21 0.38 4.69
CA ASP A 59 19.20 -0.32 5.51
C ASP A 59 20.55 0.42 5.54
N GLY A 60 20.82 1.25 4.53
CA GLY A 60 22.08 1.98 4.36
C GLY A 60 23.12 1.23 3.51
N SER A 61 22.77 0.03 3.03
CA SER A 61 23.55 -0.73 2.05
C SER A 61 23.05 -0.49 0.61
N GLU A 62 23.93 -0.70 -0.37
CA GLU A 62 23.60 -0.71 -1.80
C GLU A 62 23.68 -2.14 -2.35
N ASN A 63 22.76 -2.50 -3.25
CA ASN A 63 22.78 -3.80 -3.93
C ASN A 63 23.81 -3.82 -5.07
N ALA A 64 23.93 -4.97 -5.75
CA ALA A 64 24.86 -5.15 -6.87
C ALA A 64 24.57 -4.23 -8.08
N THR A 65 23.40 -3.58 -8.14
CA THR A 65 23.03 -2.60 -9.18
C THR A 65 23.21 -1.15 -8.71
N GLY A 66 23.74 -0.93 -7.50
CA GLY A 66 23.95 0.41 -6.92
C GLY A 66 22.67 1.04 -6.35
N ASP A 67 21.59 0.27 -6.22
CA ASP A 67 20.35 0.76 -5.61
C ASP A 67 20.39 0.58 -4.09
N GLN A 68 19.93 1.60 -3.38
CA GLN A 68 19.78 1.57 -1.92
C GLN A 68 18.79 0.47 -1.49
N VAL A 69 19.22 -0.36 -0.53
CA VAL A 69 18.47 -1.53 -0.06
C VAL A 69 17.54 -1.14 1.09
N LYS A 70 16.32 -1.67 1.11
CA LYS A 70 15.39 -1.50 2.23
C LYS A 70 15.66 -2.53 3.32
N LYS A 71 15.42 -2.17 4.58
CA LYS A 71 15.59 -3.08 5.73
C LYS A 71 14.80 -4.39 5.57
N LEU A 72 13.59 -4.29 5.01
CA LEU A 72 12.73 -5.44 4.77
C LEU A 72 13.30 -6.39 3.69
N ASP A 73 14.00 -5.86 2.69
CA ASP A 73 14.62 -6.65 1.63
C ASP A 73 15.81 -7.45 2.19
N VAL A 74 16.58 -6.86 3.11
CA VAL A 74 17.67 -7.56 3.83
C VAL A 74 17.14 -8.72 4.64
N LEU A 75 16.07 -8.50 5.41
CA LEU A 75 15.42 -9.56 6.18
C LEU A 75 14.95 -10.69 5.25
N SER A 76 14.25 -10.36 4.17
CA SER A 76 13.76 -11.34 3.20
C SER A 76 14.91 -12.15 2.58
N ASN A 77 15.97 -11.48 2.13
CA ASN A 77 17.14 -12.13 1.55
C ASN A 77 17.80 -13.09 2.54
N SER A 78 17.99 -12.69 3.80
CA SER A 78 18.60 -13.56 4.82
C SER A 78 17.84 -14.87 5.04
N ILE A 79 16.52 -14.86 4.81
CA ILE A 79 15.66 -16.04 4.95
C ILE A 79 15.77 -16.97 3.72
N PHE A 80 16.01 -16.42 2.52
CA PHE A 80 16.04 -17.18 1.26
C PHE A 80 17.43 -17.55 0.72
N ILE A 81 18.53 -16.97 1.24
CA ILE A 81 19.89 -17.06 0.66
C ILE A 81 20.51 -18.48 0.64
N ASN A 82 20.02 -19.45 1.41
CA ASN A 82 20.64 -20.78 1.48
C ASN A 82 20.36 -21.70 0.27
N SER A 83 19.62 -21.25 -0.75
CA SER A 83 19.13 -22.12 -1.84
C SER A 83 19.78 -21.90 -3.22
N LEU A 84 20.84 -21.09 -3.34
CA LEU A 84 21.35 -20.63 -4.64
C LEU A 84 22.63 -21.36 -5.10
N LYS A 85 22.50 -22.54 -5.69
CA LYS A 85 23.51 -23.14 -6.59
C LYS A 85 22.81 -23.55 -7.90
N ASP A 86 23.37 -23.16 -9.05
CA ASP A 86 22.93 -23.48 -10.43
C ASP A 86 21.64 -22.81 -10.97
N ILE A 87 21.63 -21.48 -11.17
CA ILE A 87 20.42 -20.71 -11.57
C ILE A 87 20.50 -20.11 -13.00
N LEU A 88 21.48 -20.47 -13.82
CA LEU A 88 21.60 -19.93 -15.18
C LEU A 88 20.90 -20.80 -16.22
N GLN A 89 19.57 -20.91 -16.11
CA GLN A 89 18.73 -21.66 -17.06
C GLN A 89 17.62 -20.76 -17.65
N PRO A 90 17.18 -21.01 -18.90
CA PRO A 90 16.04 -20.31 -19.49
C PRO A 90 14.74 -20.59 -18.70
N GLY A 91 13.79 -19.66 -18.76
CA GLY A 91 12.55 -19.74 -17.98
C GLY A 91 11.69 -20.95 -18.35
N ASN A 92 11.81 -21.46 -19.57
CA ASN A 92 11.12 -22.67 -20.02
C ASN A 92 11.59 -23.98 -19.33
N GLN A 93 12.65 -23.93 -18.51
CA GLN A 93 13.09 -25.04 -17.65
C GLN A 93 12.54 -24.96 -16.22
N LEU A 94 11.73 -23.94 -15.89
CA LEU A 94 11.13 -23.83 -14.57
C LEU A 94 10.17 -24.99 -14.32
N VAL A 95 10.40 -25.70 -13.21
CA VAL A 95 9.51 -26.78 -12.73
C VAL A 95 8.42 -26.25 -11.80
N ALA A 96 8.66 -25.10 -11.16
CA ALA A 96 7.73 -24.42 -10.29
C ALA A 96 8.03 -22.92 -10.22
N ALA A 97 7.00 -22.12 -9.99
CA ALA A 97 7.12 -20.69 -9.75
C ALA A 97 6.05 -20.24 -8.75
N GLY A 98 6.32 -19.12 -8.09
CA GLY A 98 5.36 -18.54 -7.19
C GLY A 98 5.75 -17.15 -6.71
N TYR A 99 4.79 -16.49 -6.08
CA TYR A 99 4.99 -15.23 -5.39
C TYR A 99 4.13 -15.17 -4.12
N CYS A 100 4.58 -14.38 -3.15
CA CYS A 100 3.79 -14.06 -1.98
C CYS A 100 3.41 -12.58 -1.98
N MET A 101 2.12 -12.30 -1.79
CA MET A 101 1.58 -10.97 -1.61
C MET A 101 1.31 -10.71 -0.14
N TYR A 102 1.93 -9.65 0.37
CA TYR A 102 1.69 -9.14 1.72
C TYR A 102 0.73 -7.94 1.68
N GLY A 103 -0.39 -8.09 0.96
CA GLY A 103 -1.45 -7.08 0.83
C GLY A 103 -2.37 -7.07 2.04
N SER A 104 -3.66 -6.78 1.81
CA SER A 104 -4.70 -6.77 2.85
C SER A 104 -4.80 -8.12 3.57
N SER A 105 -4.76 -9.22 2.80
CA SER A 105 -4.49 -10.58 3.25
C SER A 105 -3.10 -11.03 2.81
N THR A 106 -2.52 -12.03 3.48
CA THR A 106 -1.27 -12.65 3.01
C THR A 106 -1.63 -13.81 2.09
N GLN A 107 -1.26 -13.71 0.81
CA GLN A 107 -1.57 -14.71 -0.20
C GLN A 107 -0.28 -15.29 -0.77
N LEU A 108 -0.22 -16.61 -0.92
CA LEU A 108 0.85 -17.34 -1.57
C LEU A 108 0.28 -17.98 -2.84
N VAL A 109 0.79 -17.56 -4.00
CA VAL A 109 0.39 -18.08 -5.30
C VAL A 109 1.50 -18.98 -5.83
N LEU A 110 1.15 -20.20 -6.22
CA LEU A 110 2.07 -21.22 -6.66
C LEU A 110 1.58 -21.90 -7.94
N THR A 111 2.51 -22.35 -8.75
CA THR A 111 2.29 -23.26 -9.88
C THR A 111 3.49 -24.18 -10.05
N TRP A 112 3.24 -25.36 -10.59
CA TRP A 112 4.24 -26.37 -10.96
C TRP A 112 3.89 -27.02 -12.31
N GLY A 113 3.18 -26.29 -13.18
CA GLY A 113 2.76 -26.79 -14.49
C GLY A 113 1.33 -27.34 -14.55
N ASN A 114 0.67 -27.54 -13.41
CA ASN A 114 -0.72 -27.99 -13.34
C ASN A 114 -1.67 -26.89 -12.79
N GLY A 115 -1.68 -25.76 -13.49
CA GLY A 115 -2.50 -24.59 -13.13
C GLY A 115 -1.87 -23.73 -12.03
N VAL A 116 -2.56 -22.62 -11.73
CA VAL A 116 -2.12 -21.61 -10.76
C VAL A 116 -3.04 -21.65 -9.55
N HIS A 117 -2.49 -21.80 -8.35
CA HIS A 117 -3.28 -21.95 -7.11
C HIS A 117 -2.91 -20.85 -6.12
N CYS A 118 -3.90 -20.27 -5.46
CA CYS A 118 -3.71 -19.24 -4.43
C CYS A 118 -4.14 -19.77 -3.07
N PHE A 119 -3.26 -19.60 -2.09
CA PHE A 119 -3.49 -19.93 -0.69
C PHE A 119 -3.46 -18.65 0.14
N THR A 120 -4.48 -18.44 0.97
CA THR A 120 -4.53 -17.31 1.90
C THR A 120 -4.13 -17.78 3.30
N LEU A 121 -3.25 -17.05 3.96
CA LEU A 121 -2.85 -17.33 5.34
C LEU A 121 -4.01 -17.01 6.29
N ASP A 122 -4.51 -18.02 7.01
CA ASP A 122 -5.38 -17.79 8.16
C ASP A 122 -4.51 -17.43 9.37
N PRO A 123 -4.60 -16.20 9.91
CA PRO A 123 -3.80 -15.80 11.06
C PRO A 123 -4.18 -16.53 12.36
N THR A 124 -5.40 -17.08 12.45
CA THR A 124 -5.93 -17.79 13.63
C THR A 124 -5.33 -19.19 13.71
N ILE A 125 -5.22 -19.86 12.56
CA ILE A 125 -4.70 -21.22 12.45
C ILE A 125 -3.18 -21.21 12.23
N GLY A 126 -2.64 -20.15 11.64
CA GLY A 126 -1.23 -20.04 11.27
C GLY A 126 -0.87 -20.91 10.04
N ALA A 127 -1.84 -21.21 9.19
CA ALA A 127 -1.69 -22.06 8.01
C ALA A 127 -2.16 -21.36 6.73
N PHE A 128 -1.48 -21.65 5.62
CA PHE A 128 -1.95 -21.26 4.30
C PHE A 128 -3.06 -22.21 3.86
N MET A 129 -4.24 -21.65 3.60
CA MET A 129 -5.45 -22.37 3.23
C MET A 129 -5.77 -22.10 1.77
N LEU A 130 -6.14 -23.12 1.01
CA LEU A 130 -6.52 -22.97 -0.39
C LEU A 130 -7.71 -22.01 -0.48
N SER A 131 -7.52 -20.88 -1.18
CA SER A 131 -8.54 -19.85 -1.35
C SER A 131 -9.02 -19.73 -2.80
N GLN A 132 -8.16 -20.05 -3.78
CA GLN A 132 -8.56 -20.14 -5.18
C GLN A 132 -7.80 -21.27 -5.87
N LYS A 133 -8.52 -22.16 -6.54
CA LYS A 133 -7.95 -23.30 -7.27
C LYS A 133 -7.94 -23.04 -8.77
N ASN A 134 -6.83 -23.34 -9.43
CA ASN A 134 -6.66 -23.24 -10.88
C ASN A 134 -7.14 -21.90 -11.45
N ILE A 135 -6.54 -20.81 -10.97
CA ILE A 135 -6.75 -19.46 -11.48
C ILE A 135 -6.42 -19.43 -12.97
N ARG A 136 -7.35 -18.88 -13.74
CA ARG A 136 -7.22 -18.66 -15.19
C ARG A 136 -7.60 -17.23 -15.51
N ILE A 137 -6.90 -16.65 -16.47
CA ILE A 137 -7.29 -15.37 -17.04
C ILE A 137 -8.73 -15.49 -17.58
N PRO A 138 -9.62 -14.53 -17.30
CA PRO A 138 -10.98 -14.57 -17.82
C PRO A 138 -11.03 -14.51 -19.35
N ASP A 139 -11.97 -15.23 -19.95
CA ASP A 139 -12.22 -15.17 -21.41
C ASP A 139 -12.70 -13.77 -21.85
N GLU A 140 -13.40 -13.07 -20.95
CA GLU A 140 -13.80 -11.67 -21.10
C GLU A 140 -13.00 -10.78 -20.12
N PRO A 141 -11.79 -10.34 -20.50
CA PRO A 141 -10.92 -9.57 -19.62
C PRO A 141 -11.44 -8.14 -19.44
N LYS A 142 -11.23 -7.57 -18.26
CA LYS A 142 -11.42 -6.14 -18.01
C LYS A 142 -10.40 -5.34 -18.83
N ALA A 143 -10.86 -4.22 -19.39
CA ALA A 143 -10.01 -3.25 -20.08
C ALA A 143 -9.14 -2.50 -19.06
N ILE A 144 -7.98 -3.08 -18.70
CA ILE A 144 -7.03 -2.54 -17.73
C ILE A 144 -5.61 -2.59 -18.32
N TYR A 145 -4.84 -1.53 -18.15
CA TYR A 145 -3.38 -1.58 -18.33
C TYR A 145 -2.66 -1.07 -17.09
N SER A 146 -1.46 -1.58 -16.84
CA SER A 146 -0.64 -1.22 -15.69
C SER A 146 0.79 -0.93 -16.15
N CYS A 147 1.19 0.34 -16.11
CA CYS A 147 2.54 0.79 -16.46
C CYS A 147 2.87 2.16 -15.85
N ASN A 148 4.17 2.48 -15.72
CA ASN A 148 4.63 3.78 -15.24
C ASN A 148 4.64 4.82 -16.37
N GLU A 149 3.48 5.39 -16.69
CA GLU A 149 3.32 6.42 -17.72
C GLU A 149 4.14 7.70 -17.50
N GLY A 150 4.69 7.90 -16.31
CA GLY A 150 5.70 8.93 -16.07
C GLY A 150 6.87 8.85 -17.05
N ASN A 151 7.24 7.64 -17.50
CA ASN A 151 8.31 7.44 -18.46
C ASN A 151 7.85 7.49 -19.93
N TYR A 152 6.60 7.91 -20.20
CA TYR A 152 6.02 7.89 -21.55
C TYR A 152 6.95 8.53 -22.59
N ALA A 153 7.55 9.68 -22.28
CA ALA A 153 8.46 10.37 -23.20
C ALA A 153 9.65 9.51 -23.66
N HIS A 154 10.11 8.57 -22.83
CA HIS A 154 11.29 7.73 -23.06
C HIS A 154 11.00 6.36 -23.68
N TRP A 155 9.73 6.07 -23.99
CA TRP A 155 9.36 4.81 -24.62
C TRP A 155 9.56 4.85 -26.14
N ASP A 156 9.70 3.65 -26.71
CA ASP A 156 9.70 3.49 -28.16
C ASP A 156 8.32 3.82 -28.77
N ARG A 157 8.31 3.99 -30.09
CA ARG A 157 7.09 4.37 -30.82
C ARG A 157 5.98 3.32 -30.72
N PRO A 158 6.24 2.01 -30.85
CA PRO A 158 5.20 0.99 -30.70
C PRO A 158 4.52 1.00 -29.32
N THR A 159 5.30 1.12 -28.23
CA THR A 159 4.75 1.15 -26.87
C THR A 159 3.86 2.37 -26.66
N LYS A 160 4.31 3.55 -27.13
CA LYS A 160 3.50 4.78 -27.09
C LYS A 160 2.18 4.60 -27.83
N ALA A 161 2.24 4.12 -29.07
CA ALA A 161 1.05 3.91 -29.90
C ALA A 161 0.03 2.97 -29.25
N PHE A 162 0.50 1.87 -28.62
CA PHE A 162 -0.37 0.95 -27.91
C PHE A 162 -1.07 1.59 -26.70
N VAL A 163 -0.33 2.32 -25.85
CA VAL A 163 -0.91 2.99 -24.68
C VAL A 163 -1.87 4.10 -25.08
N ASP A 164 -1.57 4.84 -26.15
CA ASP A 164 -2.46 5.87 -26.70
C ASP A 164 -3.75 5.24 -27.28
N GLU A 165 -3.63 4.10 -27.98
CA GLU A 165 -4.78 3.33 -28.45
C GLU A 165 -5.69 2.95 -27.28
N CYS A 166 -5.12 2.41 -26.18
CA CYS A 166 -5.87 2.05 -24.98
C CYS A 166 -6.74 3.19 -24.41
N LYS A 167 -6.32 4.45 -24.56
CA LYS A 167 -7.04 5.64 -24.07
C LYS A 167 -8.10 6.17 -25.03
N THR A 168 -7.99 5.83 -26.32
CA THR A 168 -8.85 6.36 -27.39
C THR A 168 -9.95 5.40 -27.82
N LYS A 169 -9.95 4.15 -27.32
CA LYS A 169 -11.02 3.18 -27.59
C LYS A 169 -12.39 3.71 -27.14
N PRO A 170 -13.50 3.25 -27.77
CA PRO A 170 -14.87 3.62 -27.35
C PRO A 170 -15.12 3.38 -25.85
N THR A 171 -14.57 2.28 -25.35
CA THR A 171 -14.43 1.99 -23.91
C THR A 171 -12.93 2.03 -23.58
N PRO A 172 -12.40 3.15 -23.07
CA PRO A 172 -11.00 3.27 -22.71
C PRO A 172 -10.60 2.26 -21.64
N TYR A 173 -9.35 1.81 -21.68
CA TYR A 173 -8.80 0.97 -20.63
C TYR A 173 -8.54 1.81 -19.39
N ASN A 174 -8.78 1.24 -18.20
CA ASN A 174 -8.40 1.87 -16.95
C ASN A 174 -6.89 1.71 -16.71
N ALA A 175 -6.20 2.82 -16.47
CA ALA A 175 -4.82 2.79 -15.98
C ALA A 175 -4.85 2.38 -14.51
N ARG A 176 -4.11 1.34 -14.13
CA ARG A 176 -4.07 0.81 -12.75
C ARG A 176 -2.66 0.36 -12.37
N TYR A 177 -1.74 1.31 -12.26
CA TYR A 177 -0.34 1.04 -11.95
C TYR A 177 -0.03 1.21 -10.45
N VAL A 178 -0.06 0.12 -9.69
CA VAL A 178 0.26 0.12 -8.25
C VAL A 178 1.74 0.48 -8.05
N GLY A 179 2.61 0.04 -8.97
CA GLY A 179 4.06 0.16 -8.83
C GLY A 179 4.67 -0.98 -8.01
N SER A 180 3.97 -2.12 -7.96
CA SER A 180 4.39 -3.38 -7.35
C SER A 180 4.12 -4.47 -8.37
N MET A 181 5.17 -5.05 -8.95
CA MET A 181 5.04 -6.07 -10.00
C MET A 181 4.13 -7.22 -9.57
N VAL A 182 4.32 -7.72 -8.35
CA VAL A 182 3.52 -8.84 -7.83
C VAL A 182 2.04 -8.47 -7.82
N SER A 183 1.68 -7.28 -7.35
CA SER A 183 0.28 -6.81 -7.29
C SER A 183 -0.30 -6.54 -8.67
N ASP A 184 0.48 -5.90 -9.54
CA ASP A 184 0.06 -5.55 -10.90
C ASP A 184 -0.13 -6.81 -11.78
N VAL A 185 0.78 -7.79 -11.67
CA VAL A 185 0.67 -9.10 -12.34
C VAL A 185 -0.48 -9.93 -11.77
N HIS A 186 -0.65 -9.98 -10.44
CA HIS A 186 -1.75 -10.70 -9.82
C HIS A 186 -3.12 -10.18 -10.27
N ARG A 187 -3.29 -8.84 -10.32
CA ARG A 187 -4.48 -8.21 -10.89
C ARG A 187 -4.70 -8.61 -12.35
N THR A 188 -3.62 -8.62 -13.15
CA THR A 188 -3.67 -9.01 -14.56
C THR A 188 -4.11 -10.47 -14.74
N ILE A 189 -3.66 -11.37 -13.86
CA ILE A 189 -4.07 -12.78 -13.89
C ILE A 189 -5.57 -12.92 -13.55
N LEU A 190 -6.07 -12.17 -12.56
CA LEU A 190 -7.45 -12.30 -12.10
C LEU A 190 -8.49 -11.62 -13.00
N TYR A 191 -8.15 -10.44 -13.53
CA TYR A 191 -9.09 -9.62 -14.29
C TYR A 191 -8.76 -9.56 -15.78
N GLY A 192 -7.61 -10.08 -16.21
CA GLY A 192 -7.06 -9.83 -17.54
C GLY A 192 -6.48 -8.44 -17.68
N GLY A 193 -6.34 -7.99 -18.92
CA GLY A 193 -5.66 -6.75 -19.26
C GLY A 193 -4.17 -6.96 -19.53
N ILE A 194 -3.36 -5.92 -19.30
CA ILE A 194 -1.93 -5.97 -19.62
C ILE A 194 -1.08 -5.26 -18.56
N TYR A 195 0.00 -5.92 -18.15
CA TYR A 195 1.09 -5.29 -17.40
C TYR A 195 2.23 -4.98 -18.36
N LEU A 196 2.71 -3.73 -18.37
CA LEU A 196 3.86 -3.32 -19.18
C LEU A 196 5.01 -2.83 -18.31
N TYR A 197 6.21 -3.33 -18.63
CA TYR A 197 7.47 -2.83 -18.09
C TYR A 197 8.44 -2.55 -19.24
N PRO A 198 8.14 -1.55 -20.09
CA PRO A 198 8.87 -1.32 -21.33
C PRO A 198 10.31 -0.84 -21.07
N GLY A 199 11.17 -1.11 -22.06
CA GLY A 199 12.48 -0.46 -22.16
C GLY A 199 12.34 1.06 -22.24
N SER A 200 13.45 1.75 -21.99
CA SER A 200 13.54 3.20 -22.14
C SER A 200 14.83 3.59 -22.83
N ASP A 201 14.93 4.84 -23.28
CA ASP A 201 16.18 5.38 -23.84
C ASP A 201 17.40 5.16 -22.93
N LYS A 202 17.17 5.13 -21.60
CA LYS A 202 18.21 4.91 -20.58
C LYS A 202 18.48 3.43 -20.28
N SER A 203 17.56 2.54 -20.62
CA SER A 203 17.63 1.10 -20.34
C SER A 203 16.90 0.36 -21.46
N LYS A 204 17.58 0.19 -22.60
CA LYS A 204 16.97 -0.38 -23.82
C LYS A 204 16.45 -1.79 -23.61
N ASP A 205 17.17 -2.60 -22.83
CA ASP A 205 16.79 -3.97 -22.46
C ASP A 205 15.79 -4.03 -21.29
N GLY A 206 15.23 -2.88 -20.86
CA GLY A 206 14.40 -2.77 -19.66
C GLY A 206 15.23 -2.81 -18.37
N LYS A 207 14.56 -2.73 -17.22
CA LYS A 207 15.18 -2.91 -15.88
C LYS A 207 14.78 -4.22 -15.19
N LEU A 208 13.96 -5.02 -15.87
CA LEU A 208 13.40 -6.24 -15.32
C LEU A 208 14.48 -7.32 -15.21
N ARG A 209 14.58 -7.97 -14.05
CA ARG A 209 15.63 -8.96 -13.80
C ARG A 209 15.11 -10.33 -14.18
N LEU A 210 15.63 -10.87 -15.28
CA LEU A 210 15.08 -12.04 -15.96
C LEU A 210 14.92 -13.26 -15.04
N LEU A 211 15.94 -13.60 -14.24
CA LEU A 211 15.97 -14.86 -13.49
C LEU A 211 14.92 -14.96 -12.38
N TYR A 212 14.68 -13.88 -11.63
CA TYR A 212 13.85 -13.91 -10.42
C TYR A 212 12.66 -12.95 -10.46
N GLU A 213 12.51 -12.15 -11.52
CA GLU A 213 11.32 -11.34 -11.76
C GLU A 213 10.63 -11.80 -13.07
N GLY A 214 11.34 -11.72 -14.20
CA GLY A 214 10.77 -11.98 -15.53
C GLY A 214 10.29 -13.42 -15.75
N ASN A 215 11.18 -14.40 -15.60
CA ASN A 215 10.91 -15.83 -15.80
C ASN A 215 9.80 -16.36 -14.88
N PRO A 216 9.85 -16.21 -13.55
CA PRO A 216 8.81 -16.75 -12.68
C PRO A 216 7.44 -16.13 -12.94
N MET A 217 7.36 -14.81 -13.18
CA MET A 217 6.08 -14.14 -13.48
C MET A 217 5.52 -14.58 -14.84
N SER A 218 6.38 -14.73 -15.84
CA SER A 218 6.00 -15.20 -17.17
C SER A 218 5.49 -16.64 -17.14
N PHE A 219 6.15 -17.51 -16.37
CA PHE A 219 5.73 -18.89 -16.17
C PHE A 219 4.33 -18.95 -15.57
N ILE A 220 4.08 -18.19 -14.49
CA ILE A 220 2.75 -18.13 -13.85
C ILE A 220 1.70 -17.58 -14.83
N MET A 221 2.02 -16.52 -15.58
CA MET A 221 1.10 -15.91 -16.54
C MET A 221 0.67 -16.91 -17.61
N GLU A 222 1.60 -17.66 -18.19
CA GLU A 222 1.29 -18.67 -19.22
C GLU A 222 0.54 -19.87 -18.64
N GLN A 223 0.86 -20.30 -17.42
CA GLN A 223 0.09 -21.34 -16.70
C GLN A 223 -1.35 -20.91 -16.41
N ALA A 224 -1.60 -19.60 -16.23
CA ALA A 224 -2.95 -19.05 -16.12
C ALA A 224 -3.68 -18.90 -17.47
N GLY A 225 -3.05 -19.26 -18.60
CA GLY A 225 -3.61 -19.12 -19.95
C GLY A 225 -3.29 -17.79 -20.64
N GLY A 226 -2.38 -16.99 -20.08
CA GLY A 226 -1.92 -15.74 -20.67
C GLY A 226 -0.71 -15.89 -21.58
N MET A 227 -0.12 -14.74 -21.95
CA MET A 227 1.08 -14.65 -22.78
C MET A 227 2.08 -13.67 -22.17
N SER A 228 3.37 -13.96 -22.35
CA SER A 228 4.48 -13.09 -21.96
C SER A 228 5.40 -12.84 -23.14
N THR A 229 5.75 -11.57 -23.41
CA THR A 229 6.62 -11.23 -24.55
C THR A 229 7.47 -9.99 -24.28
N THR A 230 8.64 -9.93 -24.91
CA THR A 230 9.44 -8.71 -25.04
C THR A 230 8.94 -7.78 -26.17
N GLY A 231 7.93 -8.20 -26.92
CA GLY A 231 7.47 -7.61 -28.17
C GLY A 231 8.03 -8.31 -29.41
N THR A 232 9.14 -9.02 -29.28
CA THR A 232 9.79 -9.75 -30.40
C THR A 232 9.94 -11.24 -30.14
N GLU A 233 10.09 -11.65 -28.88
CA GLU A 233 10.26 -13.03 -28.48
C GLU A 233 9.47 -13.33 -27.20
N ARG A 234 9.26 -14.62 -26.94
CA ARG A 234 8.62 -15.10 -25.71
C ARG A 234 9.61 -15.03 -24.55
N VAL A 235 9.18 -14.50 -23.41
CA VAL A 235 10.08 -14.24 -22.27
C VAL A 235 10.75 -15.51 -21.75
N LEU A 236 10.02 -16.62 -21.69
CA LEU A 236 10.54 -17.90 -21.17
C LEU A 236 11.63 -18.54 -22.05
N ASP A 237 11.74 -18.12 -23.31
CA ASP A 237 12.74 -18.63 -24.25
C ASP A 237 14.03 -17.79 -24.24
N LEU A 238 14.05 -16.68 -23.47
CA LEU A 238 15.24 -15.88 -23.26
C LEU A 238 16.32 -16.67 -22.51
N VAL A 239 17.52 -16.72 -23.09
CA VAL A 239 18.69 -17.34 -22.45
C VAL A 239 19.39 -16.30 -21.58
N PRO A 240 19.50 -16.50 -20.25
CA PRO A 240 20.21 -15.57 -19.38
C PRO A 240 21.67 -15.44 -19.80
N LYS A 241 22.11 -14.22 -20.12
CA LYS A 241 23.52 -13.95 -20.38
C LYS A 241 24.27 -13.94 -19.05
N ARG A 242 25.36 -14.68 -18.96
CA ARG A 242 26.28 -14.61 -17.82
C ARG A 242 26.84 -13.18 -17.76
N ALA A 243 26.47 -12.41 -16.76
CA ALA A 243 27.14 -11.14 -16.49
C ALA A 243 28.64 -11.45 -16.34
N GLN A 244 29.51 -10.68 -17.00
CA GLN A 244 30.93 -10.75 -16.65
C GLN A 244 31.04 -10.44 -15.15
N PRO A 245 31.78 -11.26 -14.38
CA PRO A 245 31.76 -11.15 -12.93
C PRO A 245 32.46 -9.87 -12.50
N LEU A 246 31.69 -8.80 -12.25
CA LEU A 246 32.12 -7.80 -11.30
C LEU A 246 31.89 -8.38 -9.90
N TRP A 247 32.95 -9.01 -9.38
CA TRP A 247 33.19 -9.31 -7.97
C TRP A 247 32.23 -10.32 -7.33
N VAL A 248 32.32 -11.58 -7.77
CA VAL A 248 32.15 -12.70 -6.84
C VAL A 248 33.41 -12.71 -5.98
N PHE A 249 33.28 -12.66 -4.64
CA PHE A 249 34.37 -13.07 -3.75
C PHE A 249 34.73 -14.52 -4.12
N ALA A 250 35.70 -14.66 -5.01
CA ALA A 250 36.39 -15.90 -5.25
C ALA A 250 37.25 -16.18 -4.03
N ALA A 251 36.66 -16.81 -3.01
CA ALA A 251 37.45 -17.63 -2.11
C ALA A 251 37.88 -18.87 -2.92
N THR A 252 38.96 -18.74 -3.69
CA THR A 252 39.70 -19.89 -4.20
C THR A 252 40.22 -20.70 -3.00
N PRO A 253 40.06 -22.03 -2.98
CA PRO A 253 40.62 -22.87 -1.93
C PRO A 253 42.12 -23.04 -2.16
N SER A 254 42.91 -22.02 -1.86
CA SER A 254 44.37 -22.11 -1.84
C SER A 254 44.92 -21.02 -0.94
N ASN A 255 45.10 -21.38 0.35
CA ASN A 255 45.98 -20.79 1.37
C ASN A 255 45.34 -20.70 2.77
N PHE A 256 44.72 -21.79 3.24
CA PHE A 256 44.56 -22.02 4.67
C PHE A 256 45.40 -23.24 5.06
N LYS A 257 46.59 -23.00 5.64
CA LYS A 257 47.29 -24.03 6.42
C LYS A 257 46.60 -24.10 7.78
N PRO A 258 46.12 -25.27 8.23
CA PRO A 258 45.49 -25.39 9.54
C PRO A 258 46.54 -25.20 10.64
N LYS A 259 46.26 -24.33 11.62
CA LYS A 259 46.97 -24.34 12.90
C LYS A 259 46.30 -25.35 13.84
N PRO A 260 47.06 -26.06 14.70
CA PRO A 260 46.50 -27.12 15.54
C PRO A 260 45.54 -26.57 16.60
N GLN A 261 44.46 -27.32 16.84
CA GLN A 261 43.47 -27.08 17.89
C GLN A 261 44.10 -27.15 19.30
N GLN A 262 43.77 -26.17 20.14
CA GLN A 262 43.80 -26.32 21.59
C GLN A 262 42.35 -26.27 22.10
N ASN A 263 41.89 -27.36 22.70
CA ASN A 263 40.57 -27.46 23.34
C ASN A 263 40.52 -26.60 24.60
N PRO A 264 39.47 -25.78 24.82
CA PRO A 264 39.12 -25.32 26.14
C PRO A 264 37.97 -26.14 26.73
N VAL A 265 38.16 -26.50 28.00
CA VAL A 265 37.24 -27.18 28.90
C VAL A 265 36.08 -26.26 29.29
N ILE A 266 34.88 -26.83 29.41
CA ILE A 266 33.64 -26.17 29.86
C ILE A 266 33.63 -26.03 31.39
N PRO A 267 33.24 -24.88 31.97
CA PRO A 267 32.70 -24.83 33.31
C PRO A 267 31.24 -24.37 33.33
N ASP A 268 30.42 -25.13 34.05
CA ASP A 268 29.02 -24.82 34.40
C ASP A 268 28.92 -23.59 35.31
N PHE A 269 27.91 -22.74 35.12
CA PHE A 269 27.51 -21.75 36.13
C PHE A 269 26.00 -21.55 36.22
N VAL A 270 25.50 -21.77 37.45
CA VAL A 270 24.14 -21.55 37.97
C VAL A 270 23.94 -20.05 38.30
N PRO A 271 22.73 -19.46 38.20
CA PRO A 271 22.56 -18.02 38.35
C PRO A 271 22.42 -17.59 39.82
N SER A 272 23.06 -16.48 40.19
CA SER A 272 22.72 -15.72 41.39
C SER A 272 22.66 -14.23 41.08
N VAL A 273 21.55 -13.63 41.51
CA VAL A 273 21.18 -12.22 41.35
C VAL A 273 21.89 -11.38 42.40
N THR A 274 22.47 -10.23 42.03
CA THR A 274 22.75 -9.15 42.99
C THR A 274 22.69 -7.78 42.31
N LEU A 275 21.85 -6.89 42.86
CA LEU A 275 21.72 -5.47 42.53
C LEU A 275 22.95 -4.65 43.01
N VAL A 276 23.47 -3.73 42.19
CA VAL A 276 24.24 -2.57 42.69
C VAL A 276 23.94 -1.30 41.87
N ARG A 277 23.79 -0.18 42.62
CA ARG A 277 23.44 1.21 42.23
C ARG A 277 24.55 1.96 41.44
N PRO A 278 24.23 3.07 40.75
CA PRO A 278 25.18 3.82 39.93
C PRO A 278 25.96 4.87 40.74
N SER A 279 27.23 5.10 40.36
CA SER A 279 28.04 6.22 40.85
C SER A 279 28.57 7.04 39.67
N ILE A 280 28.32 8.34 39.73
CA ILE A 280 28.75 9.40 38.82
C ILE A 280 30.25 9.67 39.04
N LEU A 281 31.02 9.88 37.97
CA LEU A 281 32.29 10.62 38.05
C LEU A 281 32.59 11.40 36.77
N PHE A 282 32.63 12.71 36.95
CA PHE A 282 33.15 13.74 36.05
C PHE A 282 34.68 13.68 36.02
N THR A 283 35.32 13.91 34.87
CA THR A 283 36.60 14.64 34.81
C THR A 283 36.81 15.30 33.46
N ARG A 284 37.42 16.49 33.53
CA ARG A 284 37.62 17.51 32.50
C ARG A 284 39.06 17.47 31.96
N ARG A 285 39.20 17.93 30.70
CA ARG A 285 40.35 18.61 30.04
C ARG A 285 41.57 17.78 29.62
N PHE A 286 41.93 17.89 28.34
CA PHE A 286 43.11 18.64 27.88
C PHE A 286 42.93 19.09 26.41
N ALA A 287 43.52 20.24 26.09
CA ALA A 287 43.42 20.92 24.80
C ALA A 287 44.80 20.97 24.10
N ALA A 288 44.72 21.19 22.78
CA ALA A 288 45.71 21.75 21.85
C ALA A 288 46.83 20.84 21.29
N ALA A 289 46.82 20.67 19.95
CA ALA A 289 47.87 21.21 19.07
C ALA A 289 47.46 21.10 17.59
N HIS A 290 47.35 22.25 16.92
CA HIS A 290 47.26 22.40 15.48
C HIS A 290 48.60 22.08 14.80
N ARG A 291 48.59 21.31 13.70
CA ARG A 291 49.45 21.56 12.53
C ARG A 291 48.70 21.25 11.25
N SER A 292 48.59 22.28 10.42
CA SER A 292 47.99 22.29 9.09
C SER A 292 48.85 21.54 8.09
N PHE A 293 48.25 20.62 7.33
CA PHE A 293 48.74 20.22 6.01
C PHE A 293 47.58 20.31 5.03
N CYS A 294 47.66 21.27 4.13
CA CYS A 294 46.64 21.58 3.13
C CYS A 294 46.84 20.67 1.92
N PHE A 295 45.95 19.70 1.73
CA PHE A 295 45.72 19.06 0.44
C PHE A 295 44.28 19.37 0.01
N ARG A 296 44.15 20.24 -1.01
CA ARG A 296 42.89 20.44 -1.73
C ARG A 296 42.49 19.11 -2.37
N ARG A 297 41.48 18.45 -1.80
CA ARG A 297 40.72 17.38 -2.43
C ARG A 297 39.26 17.79 -2.33
N CYS A 298 38.58 17.93 -3.47
CA CYS A 298 37.15 18.22 -3.54
C CYS A 298 36.39 17.08 -2.83
N TYR A 299 36.02 17.29 -1.57
CA TYR A 299 35.10 16.43 -0.85
C TYR A 299 33.68 16.91 -1.14
N SER A 300 32.94 16.14 -1.92
CA SER A 300 31.49 16.10 -1.80
C SER A 300 31.16 15.71 -0.35
N PRO A 301 30.27 16.43 0.36
CA PRO A 301 29.91 16.04 1.72
C PRO A 301 29.24 14.65 1.70
N PRO A 302 29.49 13.80 2.71
CA PRO A 302 28.85 12.50 2.79
C PRO A 302 27.34 12.67 2.99
N VAL A 303 26.58 12.12 2.04
CA VAL A 303 25.10 12.13 1.96
C VAL A 303 24.43 11.50 3.21
N ALA A 304 25.20 10.84 4.07
CA ALA A 304 24.73 10.19 5.28
C ALA A 304 24.21 11.15 6.37
N SER A 305 24.64 12.43 6.40
CA SER A 305 24.17 13.38 7.44
C SER A 305 22.85 14.09 7.11
N TYR A 306 22.24 13.81 5.96
CA TYR A 306 21.07 14.57 5.48
C TYR A 306 19.73 13.90 5.83
N TYR A 307 19.72 12.58 6.07
CA TYR A 307 18.49 11.80 6.27
C TYR A 307 17.90 11.85 7.69
N GLN A 308 18.61 12.42 8.67
CA GLN A 308 18.11 12.53 10.04
C GLN A 308 17.00 13.58 10.23
N SER A 309 16.71 14.41 9.20
CA SER A 309 15.69 15.46 9.27
C SER A 309 14.29 15.04 8.80
N ILE A 310 14.10 13.80 8.30
CA ILE A 310 12.93 13.42 7.50
C ILE A 310 11.80 12.72 8.30
N MET A 311 11.95 12.46 9.59
CA MET A 311 10.98 11.61 10.29
C MET A 311 10.05 12.39 11.21
N ALA A 312 8.76 12.03 11.15
CA ALA A 312 7.83 12.21 12.26
C ALA A 312 8.56 11.93 13.59
N THR A 313 8.29 12.72 14.63
CA THR A 313 8.92 12.58 15.96
C THR A 313 9.10 11.10 16.31
N GLU A 314 10.35 10.66 16.51
CA GLU A 314 10.65 9.25 16.78
C GLU A 314 9.79 8.76 17.95
N VAL A 315 9.01 7.71 17.69
CA VAL A 315 8.17 7.10 18.72
C VAL A 315 9.05 6.22 19.59
N ASP A 316 9.04 6.48 20.90
CA ASP A 316 9.72 5.64 21.87
C ASP A 316 9.03 4.27 21.97
N HIS A 317 9.60 3.28 21.30
CA HIS A 317 9.10 1.91 21.33
C HIS A 317 9.22 1.22 22.70
N SER A 318 10.00 1.77 23.65
CA SER A 318 10.06 1.26 25.03
C SER A 318 8.86 1.70 25.89
N ASN A 319 8.11 2.71 25.44
CA ASN A 319 6.89 3.20 26.06
C ASN A 319 5.72 3.10 25.07
N PRO A 320 5.14 1.90 24.87
CA PRO A 320 4.03 1.70 23.94
C PRO A 320 2.83 2.60 24.28
N ILE A 321 2.38 3.40 23.30
CA ILE A 321 1.21 4.28 23.42
C ILE A 321 0.09 3.71 22.54
N THR A 322 -0.99 3.23 23.18
CA THR A 322 -2.21 2.84 22.47
C THR A 322 -3.00 4.07 22.02
N LEU A 323 -3.86 3.91 21.02
CA LEU A 323 -4.81 4.95 20.61
C LEU A 323 -5.62 5.48 21.79
N SER A 324 -6.19 4.59 22.60
CA SER A 324 -7.02 4.98 23.75
C SER A 324 -6.20 5.78 24.77
N ARG A 325 -4.94 5.38 25.05
CA ARG A 325 -4.04 6.14 25.94
C ARG A 325 -3.70 7.51 25.34
N PHE A 326 -3.48 7.57 24.04
CA PHE A 326 -3.16 8.81 23.32
C PHE A 326 -4.33 9.81 23.43
N ILE A 327 -5.54 9.37 23.11
CA ILE A 327 -6.75 10.20 23.14
C ILE A 327 -7.02 10.72 24.56
N LEU A 328 -6.93 9.85 25.57
CA LEU A 328 -7.14 10.25 26.98
C LEU A 328 -6.07 11.23 27.48
N ALA A 329 -4.88 11.24 26.89
CA ALA A 329 -3.81 12.17 27.25
C ALA A 329 -3.89 13.50 26.50
N GLU A 330 -4.67 13.59 25.43
CA GLU A 330 -4.74 14.77 24.56
C GLU A 330 -5.61 15.86 25.18
N LYS A 331 -5.05 17.05 25.41
CA LYS A 331 -5.71 18.12 26.19
C LYS A 331 -6.99 18.61 25.52
N ASP A 332 -6.97 18.69 24.20
CA ASP A 332 -8.11 19.14 23.39
C ASP A 332 -9.28 18.14 23.44
N ILE A 333 -9.02 16.88 23.80
CA ILE A 333 -10.02 15.80 23.88
C ILE A 333 -10.39 15.46 25.34
N GLN A 334 -9.52 15.72 26.32
CA GLN A 334 -9.73 15.41 27.74
C GLN A 334 -11.04 15.96 28.33
N GLY A 335 -11.58 17.06 27.79
CA GLY A 335 -12.87 17.63 28.19
C GLY A 335 -14.09 17.07 27.44
N ASN A 336 -13.88 16.15 26.50
CA ASN A 336 -14.88 15.70 25.53
C ASN A 336 -15.01 14.17 25.54
N SER A 337 -15.77 13.68 26.52
CA SER A 337 -16.06 12.26 26.70
C SER A 337 -16.72 11.65 25.46
N ASP A 338 -17.61 12.40 24.80
CA ASP A 338 -18.40 11.90 23.67
C ASP A 338 -17.50 11.63 22.45
N LEU A 339 -16.54 12.53 22.19
CA LEU A 339 -15.54 12.33 21.13
C LEU A 339 -14.59 11.15 21.43
N SER A 340 -14.22 10.96 22.70
CA SER A 340 -13.39 9.81 23.13
C SER A 340 -14.10 8.48 22.92
N VAL A 341 -15.40 8.41 23.23
CA VAL A 341 -16.24 7.23 22.97
C VAL A 341 -16.37 6.99 21.47
N LEU A 342 -16.58 8.05 20.67
CA LEU A 342 -16.68 7.97 19.22
C LEU A 342 -15.42 7.36 18.59
N PHE A 343 -14.23 7.84 18.98
CA PHE A 343 -12.98 7.23 18.50
C PHE A 343 -12.82 5.78 18.92
N SER A 344 -13.26 5.41 20.13
CA SER A 344 -13.22 4.02 20.59
C SER A 344 -14.15 3.11 19.77
N SER A 345 -15.34 3.60 19.40
CA SER A 345 -16.25 2.89 18.49
C SER A 345 -15.65 2.72 17.08
N ILE A 346 -15.04 3.78 16.53
CA ILE A 346 -14.36 3.73 15.22
C ILE A 346 -13.17 2.75 15.28
N GLU A 347 -12.40 2.77 16.37
CA GLU A 347 -11.29 1.84 16.60
C GLU A 347 -11.77 0.39 16.54
N LEU A 348 -12.88 0.06 17.22
CA LEU A 348 -13.48 -1.26 17.22
C LEU A 348 -13.96 -1.65 15.81
N ALA A 349 -14.73 -0.80 15.14
CA ALA A 349 -15.23 -1.04 13.79
C ALA A 349 -14.08 -1.35 12.82
N CYS A 350 -13.01 -0.55 12.87
CA CYS A 350 -11.81 -0.75 12.07
C CYS A 350 -11.12 -2.08 12.32
N LYS A 351 -11.08 -2.57 13.58
CA LYS A 351 -10.50 -3.88 13.91
C LYS A 351 -11.34 -5.03 13.35
N VAL A 352 -12.67 -4.92 13.45
CA VAL A 352 -13.59 -5.96 12.95
C VAL A 352 -13.47 -6.06 11.43
N ILE A 353 -13.51 -4.93 10.71
CA ILE A 353 -13.33 -4.91 9.24
C ILE A 353 -11.94 -5.41 8.85
N ALA A 354 -10.88 -4.99 9.55
CA ALA A 354 -9.54 -5.50 9.29
C ALA A 354 -9.45 -7.03 9.43
N SER A 355 -10.15 -7.61 10.40
CA SER A 355 -10.24 -9.07 10.57
C SER A 355 -11.00 -9.73 9.41
N ALA A 356 -12.13 -9.15 8.99
CA ALA A 356 -12.94 -9.64 7.87
C ALA A 356 -12.18 -9.58 6.54
N VAL A 357 -11.58 -8.44 6.20
CA VAL A 357 -10.80 -8.24 4.97
C VAL A 357 -9.62 -9.22 4.89
N ARG A 358 -8.95 -9.49 6.01
CA ARG A 358 -7.82 -10.44 6.07
C ARG A 358 -8.21 -11.87 5.73
N ARG A 359 -9.46 -12.25 6.02
CA ARG A 359 -9.99 -13.61 5.83
C ARG A 359 -10.99 -13.71 4.68
N ALA A 360 -11.18 -12.65 3.91
CA ALA A 360 -12.25 -12.56 2.92
C ALA A 360 -12.27 -13.72 1.91
N GLY A 361 -11.10 -14.15 1.44
CA GLY A 361 -10.95 -15.29 0.53
C GLY A 361 -11.14 -16.66 1.16
N LEU A 362 -11.18 -16.75 2.50
CA LEU A 362 -11.42 -17.99 3.24
C LEU A 362 -12.88 -18.17 3.63
N THR A 363 -13.60 -17.07 3.79
CA THR A 363 -14.99 -17.05 4.29
C THR A 363 -16.02 -16.76 3.19
N GLY A 364 -15.63 -16.83 1.91
CA GLY A 364 -16.55 -16.59 0.80
C GLY A 364 -17.10 -15.15 0.73
N LEU A 365 -16.37 -14.18 1.30
CA LEU A 365 -16.75 -12.76 1.33
C LEU A 365 -16.29 -12.00 0.08
N TYR A 366 -15.63 -12.67 -0.86
CA TYR A 366 -15.39 -12.13 -2.20
C TYR A 366 -16.65 -12.18 -3.07
N GLY A 367 -16.72 -11.26 -4.04
CA GLY A 367 -17.82 -11.19 -4.99
C GLY A 367 -18.95 -10.24 -4.61
N LEU A 368 -19.95 -10.20 -5.48
CA LEU A 368 -21.12 -9.34 -5.37
C LEU A 368 -22.12 -9.90 -4.35
N ASP A 369 -22.85 -9.00 -3.70
CA ASP A 369 -23.99 -9.33 -2.86
C ASP A 369 -25.29 -9.51 -3.68
N GLY A 370 -25.34 -8.91 -4.88
CA GLY A 370 -26.50 -8.97 -5.78
C GLY A 370 -27.38 -7.72 -5.75
N SER A 371 -27.02 -6.73 -4.95
CA SER A 371 -27.66 -5.41 -4.82
C SER A 371 -26.83 -4.30 -5.51
N GLU A 372 -27.48 -3.16 -5.79
CA GLU A 372 -26.85 -1.90 -6.21
C GLU A 372 -27.04 -0.86 -5.11
N ASN A 373 -26.02 -0.06 -4.80
CA ASN A 373 -26.11 0.97 -3.76
C ASN A 373 -26.77 2.27 -4.27
N ALA A 374 -27.01 3.21 -3.35
CA ALA A 374 -27.61 4.53 -3.63
C ALA A 374 -26.90 5.33 -4.73
N THR A 375 -25.65 4.99 -5.02
CA THR A 375 -24.81 5.68 -6.01
C THR A 375 -24.69 4.95 -7.35
N GLY A 376 -25.34 3.78 -7.48
CA GLY A 376 -25.38 2.94 -8.69
C GLY A 376 -24.18 2.01 -8.87
N ASP A 377 -23.33 1.83 -7.85
CA ASP A 377 -22.23 0.86 -7.86
C ASP A 377 -22.75 -0.52 -7.38
N GLN A 378 -22.28 -1.62 -7.98
CA GLN A 378 -22.65 -2.98 -7.55
C GLN A 378 -22.02 -3.31 -6.19
N VAL A 379 -22.85 -3.70 -5.23
CA VAL A 379 -22.44 -3.87 -3.82
C VAL A 379 -21.70 -5.20 -3.65
N LYS A 380 -20.56 -5.18 -2.97
CA LYS A 380 -19.87 -6.40 -2.54
C LYS A 380 -20.31 -6.81 -1.15
N LYS A 381 -20.21 -8.11 -0.85
CA LYS A 381 -20.55 -8.66 0.48
C LYS A 381 -19.79 -7.99 1.63
N LEU A 382 -18.56 -7.58 1.38
CA LEU A 382 -17.76 -6.84 2.37
C LEU A 382 -18.21 -5.40 2.57
N ASP A 383 -18.84 -4.78 1.57
CA ASP A 383 -19.34 -3.41 1.68
C ASP A 383 -20.54 -3.41 2.66
N VAL A 384 -21.48 -4.35 2.48
CA VAL A 384 -22.61 -4.58 3.40
C VAL A 384 -22.13 -4.86 4.83
N LEU A 385 -21.20 -5.80 5.00
CA LEU A 385 -20.66 -6.14 6.32
C LEU A 385 -19.98 -4.94 6.98
N SER A 386 -19.21 -4.16 6.22
CA SER A 386 -18.48 -3.00 6.75
C SER A 386 -19.44 -1.88 7.13
N ASN A 387 -20.50 -1.67 6.34
CA ASN A 387 -21.58 -0.74 6.65
C ASN A 387 -22.30 -1.13 7.95
N ASP A 388 -22.75 -2.39 8.07
CA ASP A 388 -23.42 -2.89 9.29
C ASP A 388 -22.55 -2.75 10.54
N ILE A 389 -21.24 -3.02 10.43
CA ILE A 389 -20.31 -2.85 11.55
C ILE A 389 -20.24 -1.39 11.99
N PHE A 390 -20.13 -0.45 11.05
CA PHE A 390 -20.08 0.98 11.37
C PHE A 390 -21.41 1.48 11.95
N ILE A 391 -22.53 1.09 11.34
CA ILE A 391 -23.87 1.45 11.81
C ILE A 391 -24.10 0.96 13.24
N ASN A 392 -23.81 -0.30 13.53
CA ASN A 392 -23.99 -0.85 14.88
C ASN A 392 -23.04 -0.26 15.92
N SER A 393 -21.91 0.30 15.49
CA SER A 393 -20.92 0.90 16.39
C SER A 393 -21.22 2.37 16.73
N LEU A 394 -22.10 3.05 15.98
CA LEU A 394 -22.25 4.51 15.95
C LEU A 394 -23.72 4.97 16.00
N LYS A 395 -23.99 6.26 16.32
CA LYS A 395 -25.32 6.74 16.72
C LYS A 395 -25.98 7.88 15.90
N VAL A 396 -25.33 8.56 14.93
CA VAL A 396 -25.99 9.50 13.97
C VAL A 396 -25.16 9.56 12.69
N MET A 397 -25.71 9.14 11.53
CA MET A 397 -24.85 8.69 10.43
C MET A 397 -25.33 9.03 9.02
N VAL A 398 -24.38 9.32 8.13
CA VAL A 398 -24.50 9.17 6.68
C VAL A 398 -23.43 8.20 6.21
N SER A 399 -23.84 7.22 5.40
CA SER A 399 -22.98 6.20 4.82
C SER A 399 -23.02 6.29 3.29
N GLU A 400 -21.94 5.90 2.61
CA GLU A 400 -21.94 5.71 1.15
C GLU A 400 -23.02 4.71 0.69
N GLU A 401 -23.27 3.69 1.50
CA GLU A 401 -24.15 2.56 1.14
C GLU A 401 -25.63 2.85 1.36
N GLU A 402 -25.99 3.98 1.98
CA GLU A 402 -27.36 4.31 2.38
C GLU A 402 -27.90 5.50 1.60
N GLU A 403 -29.09 5.36 1.00
CA GLU A 403 -29.73 6.44 0.21
C GLU A 403 -30.21 7.60 1.11
N LYS A 404 -30.51 7.31 2.37
CA LYS A 404 -31.05 8.26 3.33
C LYS A 404 -30.14 8.33 4.55
N PRO A 405 -30.09 9.49 5.24
CA PRO A 405 -29.41 9.57 6.52
C PRO A 405 -29.99 8.53 7.50
N ILE A 406 -29.13 7.91 8.29
CA ILE A 406 -29.56 7.05 9.40
C ILE A 406 -29.72 7.96 10.62
N VAL A 407 -30.98 8.22 10.96
CA VAL A 407 -31.36 8.87 12.21
C VAL A 407 -31.57 7.76 13.24
N VAL A 408 -30.87 7.82 14.37
CA VAL A 408 -31.03 6.79 15.41
C VAL A 408 -32.19 7.15 16.31
N ASP A 409 -33.19 6.26 16.34
CA ASP A 409 -34.34 6.35 17.23
C ASP A 409 -33.86 6.26 18.70
N ASN A 410 -34.19 7.30 19.50
CA ASN A 410 -33.66 7.66 20.83
C ASN A 410 -32.59 8.79 20.84
N ASP A 411 -32.87 9.90 20.16
CA ASP A 411 -32.15 11.18 20.36
C ASP A 411 -32.37 11.82 21.76
N SER A 412 -32.98 11.10 22.70
CA SER A 412 -33.05 11.49 24.12
C SER A 412 -31.68 11.56 24.82
N SER A 413 -30.58 11.24 24.11
CA SER A 413 -29.21 11.19 24.64
C SER A 413 -28.37 12.45 24.39
N GLY A 414 -28.86 13.46 23.66
CA GLY A 414 -28.12 14.72 23.45
C GLY A 414 -26.82 14.53 22.66
N THR A 415 -26.85 13.71 21.61
CA THR A 415 -25.67 13.41 20.78
C THR A 415 -25.11 14.67 20.13
N LYS A 416 -23.82 14.96 20.38
CA LYS A 416 -23.15 16.19 19.95
C LYS A 416 -22.54 16.12 18.55
N TYR A 417 -22.49 14.94 17.95
CA TYR A 417 -21.70 14.68 16.75
C TYR A 417 -22.53 13.97 15.66
N CYS A 418 -22.25 14.32 14.42
CA CYS A 418 -22.69 13.60 13.23
C CYS A 418 -21.46 13.01 12.53
N ILE A 419 -21.59 11.82 11.95
CA ILE A 419 -20.50 11.19 11.19
C ILE A 419 -20.93 10.88 9.77
N ALA A 420 -20.09 11.23 8.80
CA ALA A 420 -20.16 10.77 7.42
C ALA A 420 -19.04 9.73 7.21
N PHE A 421 -19.32 8.59 6.59
CA PHE A 421 -18.28 7.58 6.35
C PHE A 421 -18.46 6.82 5.03
N ASP A 422 -17.33 6.40 4.47
CA ASP A 422 -17.22 5.35 3.47
C ASP A 422 -16.70 4.09 4.20
N PRO A 423 -17.53 3.05 4.35
CA PRO A 423 -17.16 1.87 5.11
C PRO A 423 -16.04 1.08 4.44
N LEU A 424 -15.91 1.09 3.11
CA LEU A 424 -14.91 0.31 2.39
C LEU A 424 -14.46 0.92 1.03
N ASP A 425 -13.69 2.02 1.07
CA ASP A 425 -13.02 2.62 -0.08
C ASP A 425 -12.22 1.58 -0.87
N GLY A 426 -12.41 1.65 -2.20
CA GLY A 426 -11.68 0.83 -3.14
C GLY A 426 -12.11 -0.63 -3.12
N SER A 427 -13.34 -0.94 -2.73
CA SER A 427 -13.90 -2.30 -2.68
C SER A 427 -13.70 -3.10 -3.99
N SER A 428 -13.69 -2.41 -5.14
CA SER A 428 -13.34 -3.00 -6.44
C SER A 428 -11.98 -3.72 -6.49
N ASN A 429 -11.05 -3.40 -5.58
CA ASN A 429 -9.71 -3.97 -5.47
C ASN A 429 -9.59 -5.17 -4.52
N ILE A 430 -10.65 -5.51 -3.78
CA ILE A 430 -10.64 -6.57 -2.77
C ILE A 430 -10.17 -7.91 -3.34
N ASP A 431 -10.73 -8.33 -4.48
CA ASP A 431 -10.47 -9.68 -5.01
C ASP A 431 -9.02 -9.82 -5.51
N CYS A 432 -8.39 -8.70 -5.89
CA CYS A 432 -6.98 -8.66 -6.28
C CYS A 432 -6.03 -8.34 -5.11
N ASN A 433 -6.53 -8.39 -3.87
CA ASN A 433 -5.75 -8.23 -2.64
C ASN A 433 -4.86 -6.97 -2.64
N VAL A 434 -5.36 -5.92 -3.28
CA VAL A 434 -4.79 -4.58 -3.25
C VAL A 434 -5.41 -3.82 -2.07
N SER A 435 -4.67 -2.85 -1.53
CA SER A 435 -5.09 -2.11 -0.34
C SER A 435 -6.41 -1.38 -0.54
N THR A 436 -7.26 -1.47 0.47
CA THR A 436 -8.55 -0.77 0.61
C THR A 436 -8.53 0.04 1.90
N GLY A 437 -9.63 0.72 2.23
CA GLY A 437 -9.72 1.39 3.52
C GLY A 437 -11.12 1.79 3.91
N THR A 438 -11.24 2.48 5.03
CA THR A 438 -12.45 3.14 5.49
C THR A 438 -12.15 4.61 5.66
N ILE A 439 -13.08 5.49 5.33
CA ILE A 439 -12.93 6.94 5.48
C ILE A 439 -14.05 7.45 6.38
N PHE A 440 -13.75 8.42 7.24
CA PHE A 440 -14.78 9.04 8.06
C PHE A 440 -14.49 10.51 8.37
N ALA A 441 -15.58 11.26 8.54
CA ALA A 441 -15.63 12.69 8.80
C ALA A 441 -16.60 12.93 9.96
N ILE A 442 -16.15 13.64 10.99
CA ILE A 442 -16.93 13.94 12.19
C ILE A 442 -17.23 15.45 12.23
N TYR A 443 -18.52 15.78 12.27
CA TYR A 443 -19.03 17.15 12.39
C TYR A 443 -19.65 17.37 13.77
N GLN A 444 -19.52 18.59 14.28
CA GLN A 444 -20.29 19.02 15.44
C GLN A 444 -21.73 19.28 15.00
N ARG A 445 -22.69 18.62 15.64
CA ARG A 445 -24.12 18.90 15.44
C ARG A 445 -24.44 20.30 15.97
N ASN A 446 -25.35 21.01 15.32
CA ASN A 446 -25.87 22.25 15.88
C ASN A 446 -26.67 21.95 17.15
N PRO A 447 -26.31 22.48 18.33
CA PRO A 447 -27.03 22.21 19.58
C PRO A 447 -28.51 22.59 19.55
N ASP A 448 -28.86 23.57 18.71
CA ASP A 448 -30.24 24.06 18.57
C ASP A 448 -31.04 23.31 17.49
N SER A 449 -30.41 22.34 16.79
CA SER A 449 -31.07 21.52 15.78
C SER A 449 -31.84 20.37 16.44
N GLU A 450 -33.09 20.18 16.01
CA GLU A 450 -33.90 19.00 16.35
C GLU A 450 -33.37 17.69 15.73
N GLY A 451 -32.28 17.77 14.96
CA GLY A 451 -31.66 16.65 14.27
C GLY A 451 -32.12 16.57 12.83
N GLY A 452 -31.21 16.20 11.93
CA GLY A 452 -31.54 15.92 10.54
C GLY A 452 -30.38 16.09 9.57
N ILE A 453 -30.69 16.00 8.27
CA ILE A 453 -29.70 16.12 7.19
C ILE A 453 -28.92 17.44 7.26
N GLN A 454 -29.56 18.51 7.71
CA GLN A 454 -28.91 19.83 7.80
C GLN A 454 -27.73 19.84 8.79
N ASP A 455 -27.72 18.94 9.78
CA ASP A 455 -26.60 18.82 10.73
C ASP A 455 -25.34 18.20 10.11
N ILE A 456 -25.44 17.59 8.93
CA ILE A 456 -24.29 17.00 8.23
C ILE A 456 -23.94 17.71 6.93
N LEU A 457 -24.87 18.48 6.35
CA LEU A 457 -24.62 19.35 5.20
C LEU A 457 -23.83 20.60 5.62
N GLN A 458 -22.62 20.39 6.14
CA GLN A 458 -21.70 21.43 6.58
C GLN A 458 -20.47 21.48 5.68
N GLN A 459 -19.91 22.68 5.51
CA GLN A 459 -18.62 22.85 4.83
C GLN A 459 -17.53 22.03 5.53
N GLY A 460 -16.61 21.42 4.78
CA GLY A 460 -15.56 20.56 5.34
C GLY A 460 -14.66 21.27 6.36
N LYS A 461 -14.53 22.61 6.31
CA LYS A 461 -13.80 23.39 7.32
C LYS A 461 -14.41 23.33 8.73
N HIS A 462 -15.64 22.85 8.88
CA HIS A 462 -16.32 22.65 10.16
C HIS A 462 -16.12 21.25 10.75
N LEU A 463 -15.32 20.39 10.09
CA LEU A 463 -14.93 19.10 10.66
C LEU A 463 -14.22 19.30 12.01
N VAL A 464 -14.67 18.57 13.03
CA VAL A 464 -13.98 18.52 14.33
C VAL A 464 -12.89 17.45 14.33
N ALA A 465 -13.09 16.38 13.56
CA ALA A 465 -12.14 15.31 13.38
C ALA A 465 -12.40 14.58 12.06
N ALA A 466 -11.35 13.99 11.50
CA ALA A 466 -11.45 13.10 10.36
C ALA A 466 -10.36 12.04 10.43
N GLY A 467 -10.57 10.95 9.70
CA GLY A 467 -9.58 9.91 9.61
C GLY A 467 -9.86 8.94 8.49
N TYR A 468 -8.91 8.03 8.32
CA TYR A 468 -9.09 6.85 7.51
C TYR A 468 -8.36 5.66 8.13
N CYS A 469 -8.88 4.46 7.88
CA CYS A 469 -8.19 3.22 8.20
C CYS A 469 -7.77 2.55 6.90
N MET A 470 -6.46 2.37 6.68
CA MET A 470 -5.94 1.67 5.53
C MET A 470 -5.76 0.17 5.85
N TYR A 471 -6.42 -0.68 5.08
CA TYR A 471 -6.28 -2.14 5.11
C TYR A 471 -5.27 -2.59 4.05
N GLY A 472 -3.98 -2.46 4.37
CA GLY A 472 -2.90 -2.87 3.47
C GLY A 472 -2.00 -3.94 4.07
N SER A 473 -0.70 -3.84 3.77
CA SER A 473 0.35 -4.71 4.33
C SER A 473 0.44 -4.63 5.86
N SER A 474 0.02 -3.52 6.44
CA SER A 474 -0.31 -3.36 7.85
C SER A 474 -1.63 -2.59 7.92
N THR A 475 -2.44 -2.81 8.97
CA THR A 475 -3.63 -1.97 9.18
C THR A 475 -3.20 -0.70 9.89
N GLN A 476 -3.49 0.45 9.29
CA GLN A 476 -3.08 1.76 9.82
C GLN A 476 -4.27 2.69 9.92
N LEU A 477 -4.54 3.18 11.13
CA LEU A 477 -5.56 4.19 11.41
C LEU A 477 -4.89 5.55 11.50
N VAL A 478 -5.24 6.45 10.59
CA VAL A 478 -4.72 7.81 10.51
C VAL A 478 -5.80 8.79 10.91
N LEU A 479 -5.50 9.67 11.87
CA LEU A 479 -6.47 10.54 12.54
C LEU A 479 -5.97 11.97 12.61
N THR A 480 -6.90 12.92 12.56
CA THR A 480 -6.69 14.31 12.95
C THR A 480 -7.94 14.87 13.63
N TRP A 481 -7.75 15.80 14.55
CA TRP A 481 -8.79 16.63 15.18
C TRP A 481 -8.42 18.12 15.10
N GLY A 482 -7.71 18.50 14.03
CA GLY A 482 -7.24 19.88 13.83
C GLY A 482 -5.89 20.22 14.46
N ASN A 483 -5.28 19.28 15.19
CA ASN A 483 -3.96 19.44 15.82
C ASN A 483 -2.97 18.38 15.33
N GLY A 484 -2.63 18.47 14.04
CA GLY A 484 -1.73 17.54 13.37
C GLY A 484 -2.37 16.21 12.98
N VAL A 485 -1.60 15.38 12.28
CA VAL A 485 -2.04 14.07 11.77
C VAL A 485 -1.25 12.96 12.46
N HIS A 486 -1.91 11.94 12.98
CA HIS A 486 -1.26 10.86 13.73
C HIS A 486 -1.63 9.51 13.12
N CYS A 487 -0.65 8.61 13.02
CA CYS A 487 -0.85 7.25 12.52
C CYS A 487 -0.65 6.23 13.64
N PHE A 488 -1.59 5.32 13.74
CA PHE A 488 -1.56 4.18 14.63
C PHE A 488 -1.57 2.90 13.79
N THR A 489 -0.64 1.99 14.07
CA THR A 489 -0.59 0.68 13.40
C THR A 489 -1.18 -0.37 14.32
N LEU A 490 -2.10 -1.18 13.80
CA LEU A 490 -2.70 -2.29 14.52
C LEU A 490 -1.64 -3.37 14.75
N ASP A 491 -1.37 -3.68 16.02
CA ASP A 491 -0.66 -4.90 16.38
C ASP A 491 -1.66 -6.06 16.45
N PRO A 492 -1.60 -7.05 15.53
CA PRO A 492 -2.54 -8.16 15.53
C PRO A 492 -2.34 -9.13 16.70
N THR A 493 -1.19 -9.10 17.38
CA THR A 493 -0.91 -10.01 18.52
C THR A 493 -1.65 -9.58 19.78
N ILE A 494 -1.77 -8.27 20.01
CA ILE A 494 -2.47 -7.73 21.18
C ILE A 494 -3.84 -7.11 20.83
N GLY A 495 -4.14 -6.93 19.55
CA GLY A 495 -5.41 -6.36 19.09
C GLY A 495 -5.57 -4.87 19.40
N ALA A 496 -4.47 -4.11 19.45
CA ALA A 496 -4.47 -2.70 19.80
C ALA A 496 -3.82 -1.83 18.71
N PHE A 497 -4.40 -0.66 18.44
CA PHE A 497 -3.76 0.35 17.61
C PHE A 497 -2.68 1.08 18.42
N MET A 498 -1.44 0.94 17.98
CA MET A 498 -0.26 1.49 18.61
C MET A 498 0.24 2.70 17.82
N LEU A 499 0.55 3.80 18.50
CA LEU A 499 1.11 4.99 17.85
C LEU A 499 2.38 4.58 17.11
N SER A 500 2.41 4.78 15.79
CA SER A 500 3.57 4.46 14.96
C SER A 500 4.20 5.72 14.38
N GLN A 501 3.43 6.77 14.13
CA GLN A 501 3.95 8.08 13.71
C GLN A 501 3.12 9.20 14.32
N LYS A 502 3.77 10.15 14.98
CA LYS A 502 3.13 11.34 15.58
C LYS A 502 3.36 12.57 14.72
N ASN A 503 2.29 13.36 14.50
CA ASN A 503 2.32 14.62 13.74
C ASN A 503 2.99 14.47 12.36
N ILE A 504 2.47 13.54 11.56
CA ILE A 504 2.85 13.34 10.16
C ILE A 504 2.68 14.65 9.40
N ARG A 505 3.71 14.98 8.62
CA ARG A 505 3.72 16.08 7.67
C ARG A 505 4.17 15.56 6.31
N ILE A 506 3.68 16.20 5.25
CA ILE A 506 4.26 16.00 3.92
C ILE A 506 5.75 16.40 3.99
N PRO A 507 6.66 15.61 3.40
CA PRO A 507 8.09 15.94 3.40
C PRO A 507 8.37 17.31 2.78
N ASP A 508 9.34 18.04 3.34
CA ASP A 508 9.81 19.33 2.79
C ASP A 508 10.40 19.18 1.37
N GLU A 509 11.02 18.03 1.11
CA GLU A 509 11.50 17.61 -0.21
C GLU A 509 10.63 16.45 -0.75
N PRO A 510 9.42 16.73 -1.26
CA PRO A 510 8.49 15.70 -1.69
C PRO A 510 8.96 15.05 -3.00
N LYS A 511 8.76 13.73 -3.10
CA LYS A 511 8.99 13.01 -4.36
C LYS A 511 8.10 13.54 -5.47
N THR A 512 8.57 13.41 -6.70
CA THR A 512 7.81 13.75 -7.91
C THR A 512 6.95 12.56 -8.34
N ILE A 513 5.74 12.48 -7.78
CA ILE A 513 4.76 11.41 -8.05
C ILE A 513 3.42 12.06 -8.42
N TYR A 514 2.78 11.59 -9.48
CA TYR A 514 1.37 11.92 -9.76
C TYR A 514 0.53 10.64 -9.77
N SER A 515 -0.73 10.79 -9.37
CA SER A 515 -1.64 9.66 -9.16
C SER A 515 -3.02 9.91 -9.72
N CYS A 516 -3.33 9.29 -10.85
CA CYS A 516 -4.62 9.41 -11.52
C CYS A 516 -4.90 8.23 -12.47
N ASN A 517 -6.17 8.07 -12.86
CA ASN A 517 -6.59 7.12 -13.90
C ASN A 517 -6.40 7.72 -15.30
N GLU A 518 -5.21 7.58 -15.88
CA GLU A 518 -4.90 8.06 -17.22
C GLU A 518 -5.72 7.44 -18.36
N GLY A 519 -6.45 6.35 -18.08
CA GLY A 519 -7.46 5.82 -19.00
C GLY A 519 -8.53 6.85 -19.38
N ASN A 520 -8.80 7.80 -18.49
CA ASN A 520 -9.76 8.88 -18.71
C ASN A 520 -9.15 10.12 -19.37
N TYR A 521 -7.87 10.08 -19.79
CA TYR A 521 -7.16 11.26 -20.30
C TYR A 521 -7.94 11.97 -21.42
N ALA A 522 -8.52 11.24 -22.36
CA ALA A 522 -9.29 11.82 -23.47
C ALA A 522 -10.47 12.71 -22.99
N HIS A 523 -11.07 12.37 -21.85
CA HIS A 523 -12.27 13.00 -21.30
C HIS A 523 -12.01 14.12 -20.29
N TRP A 524 -10.74 14.42 -20.00
CA TRP A 524 -10.39 15.48 -19.07
C TRP A 524 -10.43 16.87 -19.71
N ASP A 525 -10.58 17.87 -18.86
CA ASP A 525 -10.42 19.27 -19.26
C ASP A 525 -8.96 19.60 -19.64
N ARG A 526 -8.78 20.76 -20.27
CA ARG A 526 -7.47 21.20 -20.75
C ARG A 526 -6.44 21.42 -19.62
N PRO A 527 -6.78 22.07 -18.49
CA PRO A 527 -5.84 22.24 -17.37
C PRO A 527 -5.31 20.91 -16.82
N THR A 528 -6.19 19.92 -16.64
CA THR A 528 -5.79 18.59 -16.16
C THR A 528 -4.84 17.90 -17.13
N LYS A 529 -5.17 17.91 -18.43
CA LYS A 529 -4.30 17.35 -19.48
C LYS A 529 -2.93 18.02 -19.46
N ALA A 530 -2.90 19.35 -19.44
CA ALA A 530 -1.66 20.12 -19.40
C ALA A 530 -0.79 19.77 -18.19
N PHE A 531 -1.38 19.64 -17.00
CA PHE A 531 -0.63 19.24 -15.80
C PHE A 531 0.01 17.86 -15.93
N VAL A 532 -0.75 16.86 -16.38
CA VAL A 532 -0.25 15.48 -16.55
C VAL A 532 0.82 15.41 -17.64
N ASP A 533 0.66 16.16 -18.73
CA ASP A 533 1.66 16.25 -19.80
C ASP A 533 2.95 16.93 -19.31
N GLU A 534 2.85 17.99 -18.49
CA GLU A 534 3.99 18.60 -17.82
C GLU A 534 4.74 17.59 -16.93
N CYS A 535 4.01 16.75 -16.19
CA CYS A 535 4.60 15.70 -15.36
C CYS A 535 5.47 14.72 -16.17
N LYS A 536 5.06 14.40 -17.41
CA LYS A 536 5.74 13.44 -18.29
C LYS A 536 6.89 14.03 -19.10
N THR A 537 6.84 15.33 -19.38
CA THR A 537 7.78 16.01 -20.29
C THR A 537 8.95 16.69 -19.57
N LYS A 538 8.92 16.77 -18.23
CA LYS A 538 10.05 17.27 -17.42
C LYS A 538 11.34 16.47 -17.69
N PRO A 539 12.53 17.10 -17.59
CA PRO A 539 13.82 16.41 -17.76
C PRO A 539 13.99 15.19 -16.84
N THR A 540 13.45 15.30 -15.62
CA THR A 540 13.19 14.18 -14.73
C THR A 540 11.68 14.04 -14.59
N PRO A 541 11.05 13.13 -15.35
CA PRO A 541 9.61 12.95 -15.29
C PRO A 541 9.15 12.50 -13.91
N TYR A 542 7.90 12.83 -13.58
CA TYR A 542 7.27 12.33 -12.36
C TYR A 542 6.99 10.84 -12.52
N ASN A 543 7.04 10.09 -11.43
CA ASN A 543 6.58 8.71 -11.44
C ASN A 543 5.04 8.67 -11.40
N ALA A 544 4.43 7.92 -12.31
CA ALA A 544 3.02 7.56 -12.20
C ALA A 544 2.84 6.51 -11.11
N ARG A 545 1.84 6.67 -10.24
CA ARG A 545 1.36 5.64 -9.32
C ARG A 545 -0.14 5.79 -9.18
N TYR A 546 -0.90 4.73 -9.40
CA TYR A 546 -2.34 4.77 -9.18
C TYR A 546 -2.83 3.38 -8.78
N VAL A 547 -3.00 3.23 -7.47
CA VAL A 547 -3.45 1.98 -6.86
C VAL A 547 -4.90 1.70 -7.25
N GLY A 548 -5.71 2.76 -7.26
CA GLY A 548 -7.15 2.69 -7.53
C GLY A 548 -8.00 2.56 -6.27
N SER A 549 -7.45 2.88 -5.10
CA SER A 549 -8.13 3.10 -3.82
C SER A 549 -7.70 4.49 -3.34
N MET A 550 -8.66 5.36 -3.04
CA MET A 550 -8.36 6.74 -2.62
C MET A 550 -7.50 6.74 -1.36
N VAL A 551 -7.85 5.92 -0.36
CA VAL A 551 -7.11 5.79 0.90
C VAL A 551 -5.64 5.47 0.64
N SER A 552 -5.38 4.49 -0.23
CA SER A 552 -4.02 4.03 -0.53
C SER A 552 -3.19 5.08 -1.27
N ASP A 553 -3.80 5.75 -2.25
CA ASP A 553 -3.13 6.77 -3.05
C ASP A 553 -2.90 8.07 -2.24
N VAL A 554 -3.85 8.49 -1.41
CA VAL A 554 -3.72 9.63 -0.49
C VAL A 554 -2.68 9.35 0.60
N HIS A 555 -2.71 8.17 1.22
CA HIS A 555 -1.76 7.80 2.27
C HIS A 555 -0.31 7.86 1.77
N ARG A 556 -0.05 7.31 0.58
CA ARG A 556 1.26 7.45 -0.09
C ARG A 556 1.61 8.92 -0.36
N THR A 557 0.64 9.71 -0.82
CA THR A 557 0.85 11.13 -1.12
C THR A 557 1.24 11.93 0.13
N ILE A 558 0.66 11.62 1.29
CA ILE A 558 1.03 12.23 2.56
C ILE A 558 2.47 11.85 2.95
N LEU A 559 2.83 10.57 2.88
CA LEU A 559 4.14 10.10 3.34
C LEU A 559 5.31 10.43 2.41
N TYR A 560 5.08 10.41 1.09
CA TYR A 560 6.15 10.59 0.10
C TYR A 560 6.09 11.94 -0.62
N GLY A 561 4.98 12.66 -0.51
CA GLY A 561 4.68 13.80 -1.35
C GLY A 561 4.21 13.40 -2.76
N GLY A 562 4.04 14.42 -3.60
CA GLY A 562 3.40 14.30 -4.91
C GLY A 562 1.96 14.81 -4.87
N ILE A 563 1.13 14.33 -5.81
CA ILE A 563 -0.26 14.76 -5.98
C ILE A 563 -1.16 13.58 -6.40
N TYR A 564 -2.37 13.57 -5.85
CA TYR A 564 -3.49 12.74 -6.26
C TYR A 564 -4.52 13.58 -7.02
N LEU A 565 -5.00 13.07 -8.15
CA LEU A 565 -5.96 13.75 -9.02
C LEU A 565 -7.12 12.81 -9.32
N TYR A 566 -8.33 13.30 -9.04
CA TYR A 566 -9.58 12.75 -9.54
C TYR A 566 -10.40 13.89 -10.14
N PRO A 567 -10.04 14.34 -11.36
CA PRO A 567 -10.67 15.47 -12.02
C PRO A 567 -12.10 15.15 -12.46
N GLY A 568 -12.83 16.19 -12.84
CA GLY A 568 -14.06 16.06 -13.64
C GLY A 568 -13.75 15.48 -15.01
N SER A 569 -14.79 14.96 -15.67
CA SER A 569 -14.70 14.46 -17.05
C SER A 569 -15.95 14.82 -17.84
N ASP A 570 -15.90 14.66 -19.16
CA ASP A 570 -17.08 14.86 -20.02
C ASP A 570 -18.31 14.05 -19.58
N LYS A 571 -18.10 12.88 -18.96
CA LYS A 571 -19.16 11.99 -18.44
C LYS A 571 -19.61 12.32 -17.02
N SER A 572 -18.74 12.94 -16.22
CA SER A 572 -19.00 13.28 -14.82
C SER A 572 -18.28 14.59 -14.51
N LYS A 573 -18.94 15.71 -14.84
CA LYS A 573 -18.35 17.05 -14.73
C LYS A 573 -17.96 17.38 -13.29
N ASP A 574 -18.78 16.93 -12.34
CA ASP A 574 -18.55 17.12 -10.90
C ASP A 574 -17.65 16.03 -10.28
N GLY A 575 -16.85 15.32 -11.09
CA GLY A 575 -15.99 14.24 -10.61
C GLY A 575 -16.76 12.97 -10.22
N LYS A 576 -16.07 11.98 -9.63
CA LYS A 576 -16.71 10.73 -9.13
C LYS A 576 -16.83 10.68 -7.62
N LEU A 577 -15.85 11.24 -6.90
CA LEU A 577 -15.73 11.09 -5.45
C LEU A 577 -16.76 11.98 -4.74
N ARG A 578 -17.29 11.51 -3.62
CA ARG A 578 -18.34 12.18 -2.85
C ARG A 578 -17.72 13.13 -1.82
N LEU A 579 -18.32 14.29 -1.69
CA LEU A 579 -17.78 15.39 -0.93
C LEU A 579 -17.74 15.09 0.58
N LEU A 580 -18.83 14.57 1.15
CA LEU A 580 -18.95 14.46 2.61
C LEU A 580 -18.05 13.39 3.25
N TYR A 581 -17.91 12.24 2.60
CA TYR A 581 -17.23 11.07 3.17
C TYR A 581 -15.95 10.65 2.43
N GLU A 582 -15.61 11.25 1.29
CA GLU A 582 -14.31 11.05 0.62
C GLU A 582 -13.52 12.37 0.53
N GLY A 583 -14.10 13.39 -0.10
CA GLY A 583 -13.44 14.67 -0.40
C GLY A 583 -13.06 15.50 0.83
N ASN A 584 -14.03 15.82 1.68
CA ASN A 584 -13.85 16.62 2.90
C ASN A 584 -12.87 15.96 3.89
N PRO A 585 -13.04 14.70 4.33
CA PRO A 585 -12.14 14.08 5.30
C PRO A 585 -10.69 14.01 4.79
N MET A 586 -10.49 13.62 3.52
CA MET A 586 -9.14 13.54 2.94
C MET A 586 -8.49 14.92 2.76
N SER A 587 -9.29 15.93 2.41
CA SER A 587 -8.80 17.32 2.31
C SER A 587 -8.40 17.87 3.67
N PHE A 588 -9.18 17.61 4.72
CA PHE A 588 -8.87 18.06 6.08
C PHE A 588 -7.57 17.43 6.59
N ILE A 589 -7.40 16.11 6.40
CA ILE A 589 -6.16 15.42 6.75
C ILE A 589 -4.98 15.95 5.94
N MET A 590 -5.15 16.16 4.63
CA MET A 590 -4.09 16.68 3.76
C MET A 590 -3.61 18.07 4.20
N GLU A 591 -4.53 18.99 4.51
CA GLU A 591 -4.17 20.33 4.98
C GLU A 591 -3.52 20.29 6.37
N GLN A 592 -4.00 19.43 7.27
CA GLN A 592 -3.38 19.21 8.58
C GLN A 592 -1.96 18.63 8.48
N ALA A 593 -1.69 17.83 7.44
CA ALA A 593 -0.34 17.35 7.10
C ALA A 593 0.53 18.41 6.41
N GLY A 594 0.02 19.63 6.17
CA GLY A 594 0.74 20.71 5.52
C GLY A 594 0.64 20.74 3.99
N GLY A 595 -0.26 19.95 3.40
CA GLY A 595 -0.58 19.96 1.97
C GLY A 595 -1.63 21.00 1.57
N MET A 596 -2.22 20.80 0.39
CA MET A 596 -3.34 21.57 -0.16
C MET A 596 -4.34 20.64 -0.83
N SER A 597 -5.61 21.08 -0.91
CA SER A 597 -6.69 20.40 -1.63
C SER A 597 -7.57 21.41 -2.36
N THR A 598 -7.89 21.14 -3.63
CA THR A 598 -8.68 22.03 -4.49
C THR A 598 -9.55 21.24 -5.47
N THR A 599 -10.64 21.83 -5.93
CA THR A 599 -11.41 21.38 -7.09
C THR A 599 -10.77 21.75 -8.43
N GLY A 600 -9.67 22.52 -8.40
CA GLY A 600 -9.06 23.20 -9.53
C GLY A 600 -9.33 24.71 -9.47
N THR A 601 -10.55 25.09 -9.07
CA THR A 601 -10.99 26.49 -9.00
C THR A 601 -11.20 26.99 -7.57
N GLU A 602 -11.61 26.11 -6.65
CA GLU A 602 -11.97 26.45 -5.27
C GLU A 602 -11.32 25.48 -4.28
N ARG A 603 -11.26 25.86 -3.01
CA ARG A 603 -10.75 24.98 -1.94
C ARG A 603 -11.85 24.01 -1.51
N VAL A 604 -11.54 22.71 -1.46
CA VAL A 604 -12.55 21.66 -1.21
C VAL A 604 -13.28 21.85 0.12
N LEU A 605 -12.57 22.21 1.19
CA LEU A 605 -13.16 22.42 2.51
C LEU A 605 -14.11 23.63 2.61
N ASP A 606 -14.09 24.52 1.61
CA ASP A 606 -14.97 25.70 1.53
C ASP A 606 -16.22 25.43 0.67
N LEU A 607 -16.37 24.25 0.09
CA LEU A 607 -17.60 23.87 -0.63
C LEU A 607 -18.76 23.71 0.36
N VAL A 608 -19.91 24.31 0.03
CA VAL A 608 -21.16 24.13 0.78
C VAL A 608 -21.90 22.94 0.16
N PRO A 609 -22.04 21.81 0.87
CA PRO A 609 -22.74 20.65 0.34
C PRO A 609 -24.25 20.92 0.25
N THR A 610 -24.86 20.59 -0.89
CA THR A 610 -26.32 20.69 -1.08
C THR A 610 -27.02 19.33 -1.04
N ASP A 611 -26.25 18.25 -1.16
CA ASP A 611 -26.73 16.87 -1.16
C ASP A 611 -25.73 15.97 -0.44
N ILE A 612 -26.22 14.92 0.24
CA ILE A 612 -25.36 14.02 1.04
C ILE A 612 -24.43 13.16 0.18
N HIS A 613 -24.79 12.92 -1.08
CA HIS A 613 -24.00 12.20 -2.07
C HIS A 613 -23.40 13.12 -3.14
N GLN A 614 -23.38 14.44 -2.91
CA GLN A 614 -22.78 15.40 -3.82
C GLN A 614 -21.35 14.99 -4.19
N ARG A 615 -21.05 14.96 -5.48
CA ARG A 615 -19.72 14.67 -6.00
C ARG A 615 -18.88 15.93 -6.15
N SER A 616 -17.56 15.78 -6.10
CA SER A 616 -16.62 16.86 -6.41
C SER A 616 -15.38 16.33 -7.14
N PRO A 617 -14.84 17.08 -8.13
CA PRO A 617 -13.47 16.86 -8.55
C PRO A 617 -12.52 17.18 -7.40
N ILE A 618 -11.35 16.53 -7.39
CA ILE A 618 -10.36 16.78 -6.34
C ILE A 618 -8.92 16.66 -6.86
N PHE A 619 -8.09 17.59 -6.40
CA PHE A 619 -6.65 17.61 -6.56
C PHE A 619 -6.05 17.89 -5.18
N LEU A 620 -5.33 16.92 -4.62
CA LEU A 620 -4.76 17.05 -3.29
C LEU A 620 -3.32 16.53 -3.22
N GLY A 621 -2.51 17.12 -2.36
CA GLY A 621 -1.11 16.73 -2.21
C GLY A 621 -0.22 17.89 -1.77
N CYS A 622 1.04 17.85 -2.21
CA CYS A 622 2.00 18.87 -1.85
C CYS A 622 1.66 20.24 -2.49
N LYS A 623 1.95 21.32 -1.78
CA LYS A 623 1.63 22.69 -2.19
C LYS A 623 2.17 23.04 -3.57
N ARG A 624 3.40 22.62 -3.88
CA ARG A 624 4.05 22.83 -5.19
C ARG A 624 3.19 22.36 -6.35
N ASP A 625 2.73 21.11 -6.28
CA ASP A 625 2.03 20.47 -7.39
C ASP A 625 0.57 20.94 -7.47
N VAL A 626 -0.11 21.06 -6.33
CA VAL A 626 -1.51 21.55 -6.28
C VAL A 626 -1.60 23.02 -6.72
N GLN A 627 -0.64 23.87 -6.34
CA GLN A 627 -0.60 25.26 -6.81
C GLN A 627 -0.44 25.34 -8.33
N ARG A 628 0.40 24.48 -8.93
CA ARG A 628 0.54 24.46 -10.39
C ARG A 628 -0.77 24.10 -11.09
N VAL A 629 -1.56 23.17 -10.53
CA VAL A 629 -2.91 22.88 -11.04
C VAL A 629 -3.79 24.13 -11.01
N ILE A 630 -3.85 24.84 -9.87
CA ILE A 630 -4.63 26.08 -9.72
C ILE A 630 -4.20 27.14 -10.76
N ASP A 631 -2.89 27.29 -10.97
CA ASP A 631 -2.35 28.25 -11.93
C ASP A 631 -2.78 27.90 -13.37
N LEU A 632 -2.75 26.61 -13.73
CA LEU A 632 -3.25 26.14 -15.03
C LEU A 632 -4.75 26.40 -15.19
N TYR A 633 -5.58 26.15 -14.18
CA TYR A 633 -7.02 26.49 -14.25
C TYR A 633 -7.25 28.00 -14.44
N LYS A 634 -6.41 28.87 -13.86
CA LYS A 634 -6.45 30.32 -14.09
C LYS A 634 -5.93 30.73 -15.47
N GLU A 635 -4.96 30.01 -16.03
CA GLU A 635 -4.40 30.28 -17.36
C GLU A 635 -5.42 29.95 -18.46
N TYR A 636 -6.11 28.82 -18.36
CA TYR A 636 -7.07 28.35 -19.36
C TYR A 636 -8.50 28.90 -19.18
N SER A 637 -8.77 29.66 -18.11
CA SER A 637 -10.05 30.38 -17.94
C SER A 637 -10.07 31.77 -18.58
N LYS A 638 -8.90 32.26 -19.03
CA LYS A 638 -8.74 33.46 -19.87
C LYS A 638 -8.84 33.08 -21.34
#